data_AF-A0A356SZW1-F1
#
_entry.id   AF-A0A356SZW1-F1
#
_cell.length_a   1.000
_cell.length_b   1.000
_cell.length_c   1.000
_cell.angle_alpha   90.00
_cell.angle_beta   90.00
_cell.angle_gamma   90.00
#
_symmetry.space_group_name_H-M   'P 1'
#
loop_
_entity.id
_entity.type
_entity.pdbx_description
1 polymer ?
#
loop_
_entity_poly.entity_id
_entity_poly.type
_entity_poly.pdbx_seq_one_letter_code
_entity_poly.pdbx_strand_id
1 'polypeptide(L)'
;MDATVDASVDDICEVGEDDDLDGLDNATECELGLDPQNPDGDGDGLRDGVEVNYPRICVAADPAMQRRDPLPSCVSDADCMAGETCNGLDPRSPDSDGDGVNDADEDRNGDGVIDPSRGETDPRLRDTDGDGTPDDEEGIAVCRPDGLAMPDIHLIPMGEGQLALDDEWGAPRPLPGIGLVFDDAVAEVAGFVFERPTAAGDATGEAMAVEATITGALGGVTPVLVGRSVTVHDGREAITSFYRYASGAANAAASRDAAAAALAGGAPAASTETWRDVPELFLEVMTVLNTMSGSTSVLFAIAPADAFDDTARDTAIRVRDLTNATGLAASGRELDFNCEMWVTESDPSADFLWLVDTSGSMNDDQERLGNVAGRFFSTLNDAGVDFRVGVFEAAWSSIDFDAVQPGWPSGFQWVEGSDPMGVQELQYRVTRGAYMGMGGDTVRPFDLGGSGEEPVSAGVLTIEEFERRAAMGSTDPNRTLRPDTQVVTFFVTDEPGTNDDGRYFSNDAARWGTTPEMRIMSATQFYADREVLTFGLVRDFGEMCPAQRDFPKCTIAGNGGAFIPITTATDDEVRIAMDRIVEAVAGAASRFVFTQTPISATIRVRVDGVDVPRSRADGFDYDGASNSIVFRGRTFRPTIGSEVVVSYRVWGSGVM
;
A
#
# COMPACT_ATOMS: atom_id res chain seq x y z
N MET A 1 -63.32 13.13 -56.47
CA MET A 1 -62.55 14.26 -57.02
C MET A 1 -62.26 15.12 -55.82
N ASP A 2 -61.08 15.17 -55.22
CA ASP A 2 -59.70 14.85 -55.66
C ASP A 2 -58.89 14.87 -54.33
N ALA A 3 -58.24 13.78 -53.90
CA ALA A 3 -56.78 13.56 -53.97
C ALA A 3 -55.96 14.67 -53.25
N THR A 4 -55.07 14.43 -52.28
CA THR A 4 -54.19 13.29 -51.99
C THR A 4 -53.82 13.24 -50.51
N VAL A 5 -53.76 12.02 -49.97
CA VAL A 5 -52.88 11.64 -48.87
C VAL A 5 -51.48 11.56 -49.47
N ASP A 6 -50.52 12.29 -48.89
CA ASP A 6 -49.11 11.94 -48.97
C ASP A 6 -48.48 12.39 -47.66
N ALA A 7 -48.49 11.49 -46.68
CA ALA A 7 -47.52 11.53 -45.61
C ALA A 7 -46.21 11.14 -46.30
N SER A 8 -45.29 12.09 -46.42
CA SER A 8 -43.90 11.75 -46.70
C SER A 8 -43.53 10.68 -45.69
N VAL A 9 -43.26 9.48 -46.20
CA VAL A 9 -42.41 8.53 -45.51
C VAL A 9 -41.14 9.33 -45.24
N ASP A 10 -40.90 9.67 -43.98
CA ASP A 10 -39.64 10.24 -43.54
C ASP A 10 -38.56 9.31 -44.10
N ASP A 11 -37.78 9.83 -45.04
CA ASP A 11 -36.71 9.07 -45.68
C ASP A 11 -35.61 8.98 -44.64
N ILE A 12 -35.70 7.96 -43.77
CA ILE A 12 -34.77 7.73 -42.66
C ILE A 12 -33.31 7.64 -43.12
N CYS A 13 -33.05 7.54 -44.43
CA CYS A 13 -31.72 7.52 -45.05
C CYS A 13 -31.37 8.86 -45.73
N GLU A 14 -31.71 10.00 -45.13
CA GLU A 14 -31.47 11.33 -45.71
C GLU A 14 -29.96 11.67 -45.71
N VAL A 15 -29.46 12.30 -46.79
CA VAL A 15 -28.03 12.64 -46.91
C VAL A 15 -27.69 13.87 -46.09
N GLY A 16 -26.73 13.74 -45.18
CA GLY A 16 -26.18 14.84 -44.37
C GLY A 16 -27.01 15.23 -43.15
N GLU A 17 -28.07 14.47 -42.84
CA GLU A 17 -28.71 14.47 -41.51
C GLU A 17 -28.09 13.34 -40.68
N ASP A 18 -27.98 13.55 -39.37
CA ASP A 18 -27.42 12.65 -38.35
C ASP A 18 -28.42 12.70 -37.18
N ASP A 19 -29.40 11.81 -37.22
CA ASP A 19 -30.61 11.89 -36.39
C ASP A 19 -30.36 11.50 -34.92
N ASP A 20 -29.38 10.64 -34.65
CA ASP A 20 -29.01 10.18 -33.31
C ASP A 20 -27.71 10.80 -32.76
N LEU A 21 -27.03 11.63 -33.56
CA LEU A 21 -25.89 12.47 -33.17
C LEU A 21 -24.68 11.66 -32.76
N ASP A 22 -24.43 10.58 -33.48
CA ASP A 22 -23.31 9.67 -33.26
C ASP A 22 -22.06 10.05 -34.08
N GLY A 23 -22.22 10.92 -35.10
CA GLY A 23 -21.16 11.40 -35.98
C GLY A 23 -21.14 10.77 -37.38
N LEU A 24 -22.11 9.91 -37.70
CA LEU A 24 -22.36 9.32 -39.01
C LEU A 24 -23.64 9.90 -39.61
N ASP A 25 -23.73 10.04 -40.94
CA ASP A 25 -24.98 10.51 -41.55
C ASP A 25 -25.94 9.35 -41.86
N ASN A 26 -27.24 9.61 -41.77
CA ASN A 26 -28.32 8.65 -42.00
C ASN A 26 -28.18 7.89 -43.34
N ALA A 27 -27.68 8.56 -44.38
CA ALA A 27 -27.42 7.93 -45.67
C ALA A 27 -26.29 6.89 -45.60
N THR A 28 -25.19 7.21 -44.90
CA THR A 28 -24.06 6.30 -44.69
C THR A 28 -24.47 5.13 -43.79
N GLU A 29 -25.22 5.38 -42.74
CA GLU A 29 -25.78 4.34 -41.87
C GLU A 29 -26.63 3.34 -42.66
N CYS A 30 -27.54 3.82 -43.51
CA CYS A 30 -28.33 2.96 -44.38
C CYS A 30 -27.50 2.20 -45.42
N GLU A 31 -26.40 2.77 -45.93
CA GLU A 31 -25.47 2.08 -46.83
C GLU A 31 -24.71 0.95 -46.11
N LEU A 32 -24.39 1.14 -44.82
CA LEU A 32 -23.73 0.17 -43.96
C LEU A 32 -24.71 -0.83 -43.31
N GLY A 33 -26.02 -0.55 -43.38
CA GLY A 33 -27.08 -1.39 -42.81
C GLY A 33 -27.30 -1.20 -41.32
N LEU A 34 -26.96 -0.01 -40.81
CA LEU A 34 -27.18 0.48 -39.45
C LEU A 34 -28.57 1.14 -39.34
N ASP A 35 -29.00 1.46 -38.12
CA ASP A 35 -30.30 2.11 -37.85
C ASP A 35 -30.07 3.60 -37.54
N PRO A 36 -30.48 4.54 -38.41
CA PRO A 36 -30.25 5.99 -38.25
C PRO A 36 -30.84 6.69 -37.03
N GLN A 37 -31.39 5.93 -36.08
CA GLN A 37 -31.97 6.43 -34.84
C GLN A 37 -31.37 5.74 -33.60
N ASN A 38 -30.38 4.89 -33.81
CA ASN A 38 -29.74 4.10 -32.77
C ASN A 38 -28.22 4.29 -32.85
N PRO A 39 -27.64 5.13 -31.98
CA PRO A 39 -26.26 5.59 -32.10
C PRO A 39 -25.21 4.52 -31.73
N ASP A 40 -25.61 3.27 -31.53
CA ASP A 40 -24.82 2.11 -31.08
C ASP A 40 -25.55 0.83 -31.56
N GLY A 41 -25.21 0.40 -32.77
CA GLY A 41 -25.90 -0.58 -33.59
C GLY A 41 -25.85 -2.01 -33.04
N ASP A 42 -24.79 -2.35 -32.32
CA ASP A 42 -24.58 -3.68 -31.75
C ASP A 42 -24.62 -3.73 -30.21
N GLY A 43 -24.65 -2.58 -29.56
CA GLY A 43 -24.91 -2.44 -28.13
C GLY A 43 -23.69 -2.73 -27.27
N ASP A 44 -22.49 -2.58 -27.80
CA ASP A 44 -21.24 -2.81 -27.07
C ASP A 44 -20.80 -1.59 -26.22
N GLY A 45 -21.32 -0.39 -26.54
CA GLY A 45 -21.04 0.87 -25.86
C GLY A 45 -20.18 1.86 -26.65
N LEU A 46 -19.61 1.47 -27.79
CA LEU A 46 -19.09 2.39 -28.80
C LEU A 46 -20.22 2.88 -29.70
N ARG A 47 -19.98 3.97 -30.42
CA ARG A 47 -20.96 4.53 -31.35
C ARG A 47 -20.59 4.15 -32.77
N ASP A 48 -21.59 3.93 -33.62
CA ASP A 48 -21.35 3.51 -35.02
C ASP A 48 -20.41 4.48 -35.74
N GLY A 49 -20.61 5.79 -35.54
CA GLY A 49 -19.74 6.85 -36.06
C GLY A 49 -18.29 6.79 -35.56
N VAL A 50 -18.04 6.31 -34.34
CA VAL A 50 -16.67 6.10 -33.81
C VAL A 50 -16.03 4.90 -34.49
N GLU A 51 -16.74 3.77 -34.55
CA GLU A 51 -16.25 2.52 -35.11
C GLU A 51 -15.95 2.61 -36.62
N VAL A 52 -16.86 3.24 -37.38
CA VAL A 52 -16.67 3.45 -38.83
C VAL A 52 -15.45 4.33 -39.12
N ASN A 53 -15.19 5.31 -38.25
CA ASN A 53 -14.05 6.23 -38.38
C ASN A 53 -12.78 5.73 -37.66
N TYR A 54 -12.84 4.56 -37.02
CA TYR A 54 -11.72 3.99 -36.30
C TYR A 54 -10.53 3.75 -37.24
N PRO A 55 -9.28 4.01 -36.81
CA PRO A 55 -8.11 3.82 -37.68
C PRO A 55 -8.04 2.39 -38.22
N ARG A 56 -7.69 2.24 -39.50
CA ARG A 56 -7.57 0.92 -40.14
C ARG A 56 -6.12 0.45 -40.24
N ILE A 57 -5.89 -0.84 -40.03
CA ILE A 57 -4.57 -1.49 -40.12
C ILE A 57 -4.62 -2.73 -41.01
N CYS A 58 -3.45 -3.15 -41.47
CA CYS A 58 -3.27 -4.44 -42.10
C CYS A 58 -3.21 -5.55 -41.04
N VAL A 59 -4.22 -6.42 -41.04
CA VAL A 59 -4.35 -7.57 -40.14
C VAL A 59 -4.01 -8.84 -40.90
N ALA A 60 -3.07 -9.63 -40.39
CA ALA A 60 -2.65 -10.89 -40.96
C ALA A 60 -3.66 -12.01 -40.66
N ALA A 61 -3.91 -12.87 -41.65
CA ALA A 61 -4.76 -14.05 -41.45
C ALA A 61 -4.16 -15.09 -40.49
N ASP A 62 -2.84 -15.03 -40.28
CA ASP A 62 -2.11 -15.81 -39.26
C ASP A 62 -1.59 -14.81 -38.21
N PRO A 63 -2.12 -14.80 -36.97
CA PRO A 63 -1.70 -13.87 -35.93
C PRO A 63 -0.20 -13.89 -35.65
N ALA A 64 0.46 -15.06 -35.78
CA ALA A 64 1.90 -15.19 -35.59
C ALA A 64 2.73 -14.47 -36.68
N MET A 65 2.10 -14.02 -37.76
CA MET A 65 2.71 -13.23 -38.83
C MET A 65 2.34 -11.75 -38.77
N GLN A 66 1.60 -11.31 -37.74
CA GLN A 66 1.20 -9.91 -37.58
C GLN A 66 2.41 -8.99 -37.44
N ARG A 67 2.40 -7.86 -38.15
CA ARG A 67 3.47 -6.85 -38.09
C ARG A 67 3.07 -5.77 -37.09
N ARG A 68 3.72 -5.72 -35.92
CA ARG A 68 3.27 -4.91 -34.77
C ARG A 68 4.02 -3.57 -34.56
N ASP A 69 5.27 -3.45 -35.00
CA ASP A 69 6.08 -2.24 -34.72
C ASP A 69 6.65 -1.55 -35.98
N PRO A 70 6.04 -0.46 -36.46
CA PRO A 70 4.68 0.01 -36.15
C PRO A 70 3.61 -0.80 -36.92
N LEU A 71 2.38 -0.82 -36.40
CA LEU A 71 1.22 -1.35 -37.10
C LEU A 71 1.04 -0.64 -38.47
N PRO A 72 0.99 -1.38 -39.59
CA PRO A 72 0.85 -0.78 -40.91
C PRO A 72 -0.58 -0.27 -41.11
N SER A 73 -0.75 1.05 -41.21
CA SER A 73 -2.05 1.63 -41.57
C SER A 73 -2.42 1.35 -43.03
N CYS A 74 -3.71 1.34 -43.32
CA CYS A 74 -4.24 1.07 -44.65
C CYS A 74 -5.50 1.89 -44.95
N VAL A 75 -5.79 2.07 -46.23
CA VAL A 75 -7.10 2.59 -46.71
C VAL A 75 -7.84 1.50 -47.48
N SER A 76 -7.11 0.52 -48.03
CA SER A 76 -7.67 -0.65 -48.70
C SER A 76 -6.72 -1.85 -48.63
N ASP A 77 -7.20 -3.04 -48.96
CA ASP A 77 -6.38 -4.27 -49.02
C ASP A 77 -5.16 -4.15 -49.96
N ALA A 78 -5.17 -3.19 -50.90
CA ALA A 78 -4.03 -2.96 -51.80
C ALA A 78 -2.79 -2.40 -51.09
N ASP A 79 -2.98 -1.82 -49.89
CA ASP A 79 -1.91 -1.29 -49.05
C ASP A 79 -1.25 -2.40 -48.20
N CYS A 80 -1.89 -3.56 -48.09
CA CYS A 80 -1.48 -4.67 -47.24
C CYS A 80 -0.68 -5.75 -47.98
N MET A 81 0.11 -6.52 -47.24
CA MET A 81 0.91 -7.60 -47.82
C MET A 81 0.03 -8.81 -48.17
N ALA A 82 0.60 -9.73 -48.96
CA ALA A 82 -0.10 -10.97 -49.29
C ALA A 82 -0.38 -11.78 -48.01
N GLY A 83 -1.66 -12.03 -47.72
CA GLY A 83 -2.10 -12.69 -46.50
C GLY A 83 -2.62 -11.76 -45.40
N GLU A 84 -2.63 -10.44 -45.65
CA GLU A 84 -3.21 -9.42 -44.78
C GLU A 84 -4.47 -8.80 -45.42
N THR A 85 -5.39 -8.29 -44.59
CA THR A 85 -6.58 -7.51 -44.99
C THR A 85 -6.64 -6.19 -44.23
N CYS A 86 -7.27 -5.17 -44.84
CA CYS A 86 -7.39 -3.85 -44.23
C CYS A 86 -8.63 -3.76 -43.34
N ASN A 87 -8.44 -3.88 -42.03
CA ASN A 87 -9.54 -3.95 -41.05
C ASN A 87 -9.59 -2.68 -40.19
N GLY A 88 -10.81 -2.27 -39.84
CA GLY A 88 -11.15 -1.38 -38.74
C GLY A 88 -12.22 -2.08 -37.91
N LEU A 89 -13.08 -1.35 -37.21
CA LEU A 89 -14.19 -1.93 -36.45
C LEU A 89 -15.42 -2.18 -37.33
N ASP A 90 -16.26 -3.15 -36.97
CA ASP A 90 -17.56 -3.44 -37.59
C ASP A 90 -18.69 -3.06 -36.60
N PRO A 91 -19.43 -1.95 -36.83
CA PRO A 91 -20.50 -1.40 -35.95
C PRO A 91 -21.75 -2.27 -35.82
N ARG A 92 -21.63 -3.56 -36.12
CA ARG A 92 -22.69 -4.58 -36.08
C ARG A 92 -22.19 -5.83 -35.38
N SER A 93 -20.97 -5.80 -34.85
CA SER A 93 -20.28 -6.88 -34.19
C SER A 93 -19.63 -6.30 -32.95
N PRO A 94 -20.16 -6.60 -31.74
CA PRO A 94 -19.61 -6.06 -30.51
C PRO A 94 -18.13 -6.38 -30.29
N ASP A 95 -17.60 -7.36 -31.01
CA ASP A 95 -16.24 -7.91 -30.96
C ASP A 95 -15.77 -8.05 -32.43
N SER A 96 -14.95 -7.11 -32.89
CA SER A 96 -14.58 -6.97 -34.31
C SER A 96 -13.57 -8.02 -34.78
N ASP A 97 -12.69 -8.50 -33.89
CA ASP A 97 -11.67 -9.49 -34.23
C ASP A 97 -12.02 -10.94 -33.78
N GLY A 98 -13.02 -11.05 -32.92
CA GLY A 98 -13.69 -12.27 -32.48
C GLY A 98 -12.94 -13.02 -31.39
N ASP A 99 -12.08 -12.38 -30.62
CA ASP A 99 -11.33 -13.02 -29.53
C ASP A 99 -12.17 -13.21 -28.25
N GLY A 100 -13.28 -12.49 -28.09
CA GLY A 100 -14.15 -12.55 -26.92
C GLY A 100 -14.13 -11.30 -26.04
N VAL A 101 -13.39 -10.24 -26.39
CA VAL A 101 -13.58 -8.89 -25.84
C VAL A 101 -14.55 -8.09 -26.70
N ASN A 102 -15.28 -7.16 -26.09
CA ASN A 102 -16.00 -6.17 -26.88
C ASN A 102 -15.07 -5.01 -27.28
N ASP A 103 -15.28 -4.39 -28.44
CA ASP A 103 -14.45 -3.31 -28.96
C ASP A 103 -14.37 -2.13 -27.96
N ALA A 104 -15.50 -1.79 -27.33
CA ALA A 104 -15.59 -0.79 -26.28
C ALA A 104 -14.76 -1.09 -25.01
N ASP A 105 -14.51 -2.37 -24.72
CA ASP A 105 -13.73 -2.80 -23.54
C ASP A 105 -12.21 -2.83 -23.82
N GLU A 106 -11.83 -2.93 -25.09
CA GLU A 106 -10.44 -2.95 -25.57
C GLU A 106 -9.86 -1.54 -25.72
N ASP A 107 -10.61 -0.63 -26.36
CA ASP A 107 -10.27 0.79 -26.44
C ASP A 107 -11.31 1.63 -25.69
N ARG A 108 -11.24 1.58 -24.35
CA ARG A 108 -12.25 2.18 -23.46
C ARG A 108 -12.44 3.67 -23.64
N ASN A 109 -11.42 4.37 -24.12
CA ASN A 109 -11.48 5.79 -24.35
C ASN A 109 -11.95 6.14 -25.78
N GLY A 110 -11.95 5.14 -26.69
CA GLY A 110 -12.43 5.22 -28.06
C GLY A 110 -11.63 6.19 -28.94
N ASP A 111 -10.37 6.48 -28.59
CA ASP A 111 -9.55 7.48 -29.28
C ASP A 111 -8.69 6.89 -30.42
N GLY A 112 -8.69 5.57 -30.58
CA GLY A 112 -7.94 4.87 -31.61
C GLY A 112 -6.45 4.72 -31.31
N VAL A 113 -6.01 5.06 -30.10
CA VAL A 113 -4.64 4.93 -29.61
C VAL A 113 -4.61 3.97 -28.43
N ILE A 114 -4.06 2.78 -28.68
CA ILE A 114 -3.97 1.74 -27.66
C ILE A 114 -2.92 2.12 -26.60
N ASP A 115 -3.34 2.25 -25.34
CA ASP A 115 -2.49 2.44 -24.17
C ASP A 115 -2.44 1.17 -23.28
N PRO A 116 -1.48 0.25 -23.53
CA PRO A 116 -1.34 -0.97 -22.73
C PRO A 116 -1.17 -0.71 -21.23
N SER A 117 -0.67 0.47 -20.83
CA SER A 117 -0.49 0.80 -19.41
C SER A 117 -1.82 0.96 -18.65
N ARG A 118 -2.93 1.13 -19.37
CA ARG A 118 -4.31 1.15 -18.85
C ARG A 118 -5.07 -0.17 -19.09
N GLY A 119 -4.37 -1.19 -19.58
CA GLY A 119 -4.97 -2.46 -19.99
C GLY A 119 -5.97 -2.28 -21.13
N GLU A 120 -5.63 -1.42 -22.09
CA GLU A 120 -6.28 -1.36 -23.40
C GLU A 120 -5.61 -2.36 -24.36
N THR A 121 -6.42 -2.94 -25.23
CA THR A 121 -6.00 -3.80 -26.34
C THR A 121 -6.47 -3.25 -27.67
N ASP A 122 -5.93 -3.78 -28.76
CA ASP A 122 -6.25 -3.36 -30.12
C ASP A 122 -7.46 -4.15 -30.63
N PRO A 123 -8.67 -3.56 -30.74
CA PRO A 123 -9.91 -4.26 -31.13
C PRO A 123 -9.94 -4.79 -32.58
N ARG A 124 -8.80 -4.72 -33.27
CA ARG A 124 -8.61 -5.22 -34.64
C ARG A 124 -7.72 -6.46 -34.64
N LEU A 125 -7.14 -6.85 -33.50
CA LEU A 125 -6.13 -7.88 -33.35
C LEU A 125 -6.42 -8.77 -32.14
N ARG A 126 -6.82 -10.02 -32.41
CA ARG A 126 -7.11 -11.05 -31.38
C ARG A 126 -6.08 -11.25 -30.27
N ASP A 127 -4.86 -10.80 -30.50
CA ASP A 127 -3.69 -10.93 -29.64
C ASP A 127 -2.94 -9.63 -29.93
N THR A 128 -2.93 -8.68 -29.02
CA THR A 128 -2.42 -7.32 -29.25
C THR A 128 -0.89 -7.29 -29.23
N ASP A 129 -0.26 -8.07 -28.35
CA ASP A 129 1.18 -8.00 -28.07
C ASP A 129 2.01 -9.04 -28.87
N GLY A 130 1.36 -10.08 -29.39
CA GLY A 130 1.94 -11.14 -30.19
C GLY A 130 2.58 -12.28 -29.40
N ASP A 131 2.28 -12.43 -28.12
CA ASP A 131 2.84 -13.49 -27.29
C ASP A 131 2.22 -14.88 -27.57
N GLY A 132 1.10 -14.91 -28.30
CA GLY A 132 0.36 -16.11 -28.71
C GLY A 132 -0.84 -16.47 -27.83
N THR A 133 -1.15 -15.63 -26.84
CA THR A 133 -2.37 -15.67 -26.02
C THR A 133 -3.36 -14.63 -26.55
N PRO A 134 -4.63 -14.98 -26.76
CA PRO A 134 -5.62 -13.97 -27.10
C PRO A 134 -5.91 -13.01 -25.95
N ASP A 135 -6.34 -11.80 -26.24
CA ASP A 135 -6.47 -10.73 -25.25
C ASP A 135 -7.52 -11.08 -24.17
N ASP A 136 -8.57 -11.83 -24.54
CA ASP A 136 -9.57 -12.39 -23.60
C ASP A 136 -9.03 -13.41 -22.58
N GLU A 137 -7.93 -14.09 -22.91
CA GLU A 137 -7.26 -15.07 -22.06
C GLU A 137 -5.99 -14.50 -21.39
N GLU A 138 -5.60 -13.26 -21.69
CA GLU A 138 -4.39 -12.59 -21.18
C GLU A 138 -4.58 -12.03 -19.73
N GLY A 139 -3.47 -11.59 -19.11
CA GLY A 139 -3.44 -10.87 -17.83
C GLY A 139 -4.41 -9.68 -17.75
N ILE A 140 -4.66 -9.00 -18.86
CA ILE A 140 -5.60 -7.86 -18.98
C ILE A 140 -7.07 -8.23 -18.85
N ALA A 141 -7.48 -9.50 -18.96
CA ALA A 141 -8.89 -9.86 -18.79
C ALA A 141 -9.40 -9.48 -17.39
N VAL A 142 -8.49 -9.37 -16.40
CA VAL A 142 -8.79 -8.88 -15.05
C VAL A 142 -9.27 -7.41 -15.04
N CYS A 143 -8.98 -6.65 -16.09
CA CYS A 143 -9.28 -5.22 -16.22
C CYS A 143 -10.65 -4.91 -16.81
N ARG A 144 -11.41 -5.94 -17.18
CA ARG A 144 -12.76 -5.83 -17.75
C ARG A 144 -13.84 -5.86 -16.66
N PRO A 145 -15.07 -5.35 -16.93
CA PRO A 145 -16.14 -5.27 -15.94
C PRO A 145 -16.41 -6.57 -15.16
N ASP A 146 -16.35 -7.72 -15.83
CA ASP A 146 -16.54 -9.04 -15.22
C ASP A 146 -15.36 -9.49 -14.32
N GLY A 147 -14.16 -8.96 -14.57
CA GLY A 147 -12.95 -9.18 -13.76
C GLY A 147 -12.86 -8.28 -12.53
N LEU A 148 -13.63 -7.18 -12.50
CA LEU A 148 -13.60 -6.21 -11.40
C LEU A 148 -14.36 -6.72 -10.17
N ALA A 149 -13.68 -6.74 -9.02
CA ALA A 149 -14.36 -6.96 -7.76
C ALA A 149 -15.26 -5.76 -7.40
N MET A 150 -16.50 -6.05 -7.01
CA MET A 150 -17.47 -5.05 -6.57
C MET A 150 -17.60 -5.05 -5.04
N PRO A 151 -17.41 -3.90 -4.37
CA PRO A 151 -17.66 -3.78 -2.95
C PRO A 151 -19.13 -3.44 -2.65
N ASP A 152 -19.60 -3.84 -1.48
CA ASP A 152 -20.82 -3.33 -0.87
C ASP A 152 -20.57 -1.95 -0.25
N ILE A 153 -21.42 -0.97 -0.59
CA ILE A 153 -21.34 0.40 -0.07
C ILE A 153 -22.33 0.59 1.07
N HIS A 154 -21.83 1.07 2.20
CA HIS A 154 -22.60 1.33 3.42
C HIS A 154 -22.53 2.81 3.83
N LEU A 155 -23.69 3.49 3.83
CA LEU A 155 -23.79 4.86 4.34
C LEU A 155 -23.63 4.89 5.86
N ILE A 156 -22.77 5.78 6.37
CA ILE A 156 -22.54 5.93 7.81
C ILE A 156 -23.73 6.72 8.41
N PRO A 157 -24.51 6.15 9.36
CA PRO A 157 -25.68 6.81 9.90
C PRO A 157 -25.34 8.14 10.59
N MET A 158 -26.03 9.21 10.19
CA MET A 158 -25.83 10.58 10.71
C MET A 158 -24.41 11.14 10.47
N GLY A 159 -23.59 10.42 9.71
CA GLY A 159 -22.28 10.86 9.23
C GLY A 159 -22.36 11.52 7.85
N GLU A 160 -21.23 12.07 7.44
CA GLU A 160 -20.99 12.64 6.11
C GLU A 160 -20.32 11.63 5.18
N GLY A 161 -19.89 10.48 5.69
CA GLY A 161 -19.17 9.46 4.95
C GLY A 161 -19.98 8.20 4.56
N GLN A 162 -19.34 7.38 3.74
CA GLN A 162 -19.74 6.03 3.36
C GLN A 162 -18.52 5.11 3.39
N LEU A 163 -18.75 3.80 3.56
CA LEU A 163 -17.70 2.79 3.63
C LEU A 163 -17.97 1.70 2.59
N ALA A 164 -16.98 1.39 1.76
CA ALA A 164 -16.94 0.23 0.86
C ALA A 164 -16.17 -0.92 1.52
N LEU A 165 -16.80 -2.09 1.58
CA LEU A 165 -16.19 -3.36 2.00
C LEU A 165 -16.57 -4.44 0.99
N ASP A 166 -15.85 -5.55 0.90
CA ASP A 166 -16.31 -6.68 0.09
C ASP A 166 -17.51 -7.41 0.73
N ASP A 167 -18.12 -8.29 -0.04
CA ASP A 167 -19.36 -9.01 0.26
C ASP A 167 -19.22 -10.15 1.27
N GLU A 168 -18.01 -10.43 1.77
CA GLU A 168 -17.82 -11.45 2.81
C GLU A 168 -18.21 -10.94 4.21
N TRP A 169 -18.30 -9.61 4.40
CA TRP A 169 -18.76 -9.03 5.65
C TRP A 169 -20.26 -9.31 5.87
N GLY A 170 -20.61 -9.72 7.09
CA GLY A 170 -21.99 -9.84 7.49
C GLY A 170 -22.72 -8.48 7.45
N ALA A 171 -24.04 -8.52 7.26
CA ALA A 171 -24.87 -7.32 7.17
C ALA A 171 -24.61 -6.36 8.37
N PRO A 172 -24.32 -5.07 8.11
CA PRO A 172 -23.92 -4.15 9.15
C PRO A 172 -25.07 -3.85 10.12
N ARG A 173 -24.71 -3.65 11.39
CA ARG A 173 -25.67 -3.36 12.47
C ARG A 173 -25.46 -1.93 12.96
N PRO A 174 -26.52 -1.16 13.26
CA PRO A 174 -26.37 0.23 13.65
C PRO A 174 -25.70 0.37 15.02
N LEU A 175 -24.69 1.25 15.11
CA LEU A 175 -24.18 1.80 16.35
C LEU A 175 -25.02 3.06 16.68
N PRO A 176 -25.70 3.13 17.84
CA PRO A 176 -26.73 4.14 18.08
C PRO A 176 -26.29 5.58 17.77
N GLY A 177 -26.83 6.12 16.67
CA GLY A 177 -26.77 7.54 16.31
C GLY A 177 -25.48 8.05 15.69
N ILE A 178 -24.45 7.21 15.49
CA ILE A 178 -23.14 7.70 15.01
C ILE A 178 -22.39 6.77 14.03
N GLY A 179 -22.80 5.51 13.85
CA GLY A 179 -22.00 4.58 13.04
C GLY A 179 -22.60 3.20 12.78
N LEU A 180 -21.74 2.27 12.33
CA LEU A 180 -22.05 0.89 12.01
C LEU A 180 -21.05 -0.05 12.70
N VAL A 181 -21.51 -1.25 13.05
CA VAL A 181 -20.66 -2.36 13.47
C VAL A 181 -20.78 -3.51 12.47
N PHE A 182 -19.65 -4.19 12.25
CA PHE A 182 -19.47 -5.26 11.28
C PHE A 182 -18.98 -6.54 11.97
N ASP A 183 -19.36 -7.68 11.41
CA ASP A 183 -18.99 -9.02 11.82
C ASP A 183 -18.53 -9.81 10.59
N ASP A 184 -17.30 -10.35 10.62
CA ASP A 184 -16.87 -11.45 9.77
C ASP A 184 -16.49 -12.63 10.68
N ALA A 185 -17.40 -13.58 10.80
CA ALA A 185 -17.20 -14.75 11.65
C ALA A 185 -16.25 -15.79 11.04
N VAL A 186 -16.03 -15.78 9.72
CA VAL A 186 -15.15 -16.73 9.03
C VAL A 186 -13.70 -16.34 9.29
N ALA A 187 -13.38 -15.05 9.09
CA ALA A 187 -12.08 -14.50 9.41
C ALA A 187 -11.91 -14.19 10.90
N GLU A 188 -12.98 -14.28 11.70
CA GLU A 188 -12.99 -13.92 13.12
C GLU A 188 -12.63 -12.44 13.38
N VAL A 189 -13.12 -11.53 12.53
CA VAL A 189 -12.90 -10.08 12.66
C VAL A 189 -14.19 -9.36 13.02
N ALA A 190 -14.14 -8.59 14.10
CA ALA A 190 -15.21 -7.68 14.49
C ALA A 190 -14.72 -6.24 14.33
N GLY A 191 -15.53 -5.37 13.74
CA GLY A 191 -15.11 -3.99 13.53
C GLY A 191 -16.25 -2.98 13.59
N PHE A 192 -15.90 -1.70 13.59
CA PHE A 192 -16.88 -0.62 13.50
C PHE A 192 -16.31 0.57 12.75
N VAL A 193 -17.22 1.36 12.19
CA VAL A 193 -16.95 2.72 11.70
C VAL A 193 -17.94 3.68 12.34
N PHE A 194 -17.49 4.84 12.76
CA PHE A 194 -18.39 5.91 13.17
C PHE A 194 -17.78 7.28 12.91
N GLU A 195 -18.62 8.30 12.92
CA GLU A 195 -18.20 9.69 12.78
C GLU A 195 -18.71 10.54 13.95
N ARG A 196 -17.87 11.49 14.40
CA ARG A 196 -18.21 12.44 15.47
C ARG A 196 -17.66 13.83 15.18
N PRO A 197 -18.17 14.89 15.81
CA PRO A 197 -17.50 16.19 15.81
C PRO A 197 -16.10 16.11 16.41
N THR A 198 -15.13 16.79 15.80
CA THR A 198 -13.75 16.88 16.30
C THR A 198 -13.71 17.64 17.62
N ALA A 199 -12.95 17.13 18.60
CA ALA A 199 -12.77 17.70 19.93
C ALA A 199 -11.37 18.34 20.15
N ALA A 200 -10.35 17.86 19.45
CA ALA A 200 -8.97 18.33 19.41
C ALA A 200 -8.70 19.14 18.12
N GLY A 201 -7.53 19.78 18.05
CA GLY A 201 -7.17 20.63 16.90
C GLY A 201 -6.48 19.90 15.75
N ASP A 202 -6.01 18.68 15.98
CA ASP A 202 -5.19 17.89 15.05
C ASP A 202 -5.49 16.38 15.14
N ALA A 203 -5.02 15.62 14.15
CA ALA A 203 -5.31 14.19 14.04
C ALA A 203 -4.67 13.39 15.19
N THR A 204 -3.47 13.77 15.62
CA THR A 204 -2.76 13.15 16.75
C THR A 204 -3.52 13.28 18.07
N GLY A 205 -3.99 14.49 18.40
CA GLY A 205 -4.76 14.73 19.60
C GLY A 205 -6.11 14.01 19.59
N GLU A 206 -6.76 13.92 18.42
CA GLU A 206 -7.97 13.11 18.26
C GLU A 206 -7.70 11.62 18.51
N ALA A 207 -6.68 11.07 17.86
CA ALA A 207 -6.31 9.66 17.97
C ALA A 207 -5.98 9.30 19.42
N MET A 208 -5.16 10.09 20.11
CA MET A 208 -4.85 9.89 21.53
C MET A 208 -6.10 9.85 22.41
N ALA A 209 -7.09 10.72 22.15
CA ALA A 209 -8.33 10.75 22.91
C ALA A 209 -9.23 9.54 22.62
N VAL A 210 -9.32 9.11 21.36
CA VAL A 210 -10.03 7.87 20.95
C VAL A 210 -9.40 6.66 21.61
N GLU A 211 -8.09 6.50 21.45
CA GLU A 211 -7.31 5.37 21.95
C GLU A 211 -7.34 5.29 23.48
N ALA A 212 -7.23 6.42 24.19
CA ALA A 212 -7.36 6.45 25.65
C ALA A 212 -8.76 5.96 26.11
N THR A 213 -9.80 6.25 25.34
CA THR A 213 -11.16 5.79 25.63
C THR A 213 -11.30 4.28 25.40
N ILE A 214 -10.78 3.78 24.27
CA ILE A 214 -10.81 2.35 23.92
C ILE A 214 -10.01 1.52 24.93
N THR A 215 -8.76 1.90 25.17
CA THR A 215 -7.85 1.18 26.08
C THR A 215 -8.37 1.18 27.52
N GLY A 216 -8.98 2.29 27.96
CA GLY A 216 -9.65 2.38 29.26
C GLY A 216 -10.88 1.47 29.39
N ALA A 217 -11.63 1.28 28.30
CA ALA A 217 -12.83 0.44 28.29
C ALA A 217 -12.52 -1.06 28.29
N LEU A 218 -11.49 -1.49 27.55
CA LEU A 218 -11.10 -2.90 27.44
C LEU A 218 -10.24 -3.37 28.62
N GLY A 219 -9.38 -2.48 29.16
CA GLY A 219 -8.38 -2.82 30.17
C GLY A 219 -7.30 -3.78 29.64
N GLY A 220 -6.09 -3.79 30.21
CA GLY A 220 -5.05 -4.75 29.79
C GLY A 220 -4.62 -4.65 28.32
N VAL A 221 -4.80 -3.48 27.72
CA VAL A 221 -4.35 -3.17 26.35
C VAL A 221 -2.97 -2.55 26.42
N THR A 222 -2.02 -3.09 25.64
CA THR A 222 -0.65 -2.58 25.54
C THR A 222 -0.35 -2.10 24.11
N PRO A 223 0.35 -0.97 23.95
CA PRO A 223 0.74 -0.48 22.64
C PRO A 223 1.78 -1.40 22.02
N VAL A 224 1.60 -1.71 20.73
CA VAL A 224 2.58 -2.49 19.95
C VAL A 224 3.25 -1.58 18.91
N LEU A 225 2.43 -0.89 18.11
CA LEU A 225 2.87 0.04 17.09
C LEU A 225 1.85 1.19 17.00
N VAL A 226 2.16 2.37 17.54
CA VAL A 226 1.15 3.43 17.74
C VAL A 226 1.58 4.76 17.16
N GLY A 227 0.59 5.57 16.76
CA GLY A 227 0.81 6.95 16.35
C GLY A 227 1.40 7.13 14.96
N ARG A 228 1.23 6.16 14.05
CA ARG A 228 1.72 6.27 12.69
C ARG A 228 0.84 7.26 11.91
N SER A 229 1.43 8.37 11.50
CA SER A 229 0.76 9.35 10.64
C SER A 229 0.73 8.87 9.20
N VAL A 230 -0.43 8.96 8.57
CA VAL A 230 -0.66 8.63 7.16
C VAL A 230 -1.59 9.66 6.53
N THR A 231 -1.50 9.83 5.22
CA THR A 231 -2.46 10.58 4.43
C THR A 231 -3.34 9.60 3.68
N VAL A 232 -4.67 9.69 3.86
CA VAL A 232 -5.60 8.80 3.15
C VAL A 232 -5.84 9.31 1.72
N HIS A 233 -6.48 8.48 0.88
CA HIS A 233 -6.68 8.72 -0.55
C HIS A 233 -7.27 10.09 -0.95
N ASP A 234 -8.03 10.77 -0.09
CA ASP A 234 -8.62 12.09 -0.35
C ASP A 234 -7.82 13.26 0.29
N GLY A 235 -6.59 13.00 0.73
CA GLY A 235 -5.67 14.01 1.25
C GLY A 235 -5.87 14.35 2.73
N ARG A 236 -6.79 13.68 3.44
CA ARG A 236 -6.98 13.88 4.87
C ARG A 236 -5.86 13.25 5.70
N GLU A 237 -5.49 13.93 6.78
CA GLU A 237 -4.56 13.38 7.78
C GLU A 237 -5.26 12.30 8.61
N ALA A 238 -4.55 11.21 8.84
CA ALA A 238 -4.99 10.14 9.69
C ALA A 238 -3.85 9.61 10.57
N ILE A 239 -4.23 9.01 11.70
CA ILE A 239 -3.34 8.29 12.60
C ILE A 239 -3.83 6.85 12.68
N THR A 240 -2.91 5.90 12.50
CA THR A 240 -3.17 4.48 12.75
C THR A 240 -2.33 3.96 13.91
N SER A 241 -2.96 3.13 14.73
CA SER A 241 -2.38 2.54 15.92
C SER A 241 -2.82 1.09 16.11
N PHE A 242 -1.90 0.26 16.55
CA PHE A 242 -2.07 -1.16 16.77
C PHE A 242 -1.71 -1.56 18.20
N TYR A 243 -2.57 -2.38 18.79
CA TYR A 243 -2.48 -2.78 20.18
C TYR A 243 -2.67 -4.27 20.37
N ARG A 244 -2.04 -4.76 21.43
CA ARG A 244 -2.30 -6.08 22.00
C ARG A 244 -3.27 -5.96 23.16
N TYR A 245 -4.29 -6.80 23.17
CA TYR A 245 -5.28 -6.88 24.24
C TYR A 245 -5.20 -8.23 24.94
N ALA A 246 -4.59 -8.24 26.13
CA ALA A 246 -4.53 -9.41 27.00
C ALA A 246 -5.85 -9.58 27.78
N SER A 247 -6.88 -10.06 27.08
CA SER A 247 -8.25 -10.16 27.59
C SER A 247 -8.46 -11.27 28.64
N GLY A 248 -7.58 -12.27 28.66
CA GLY A 248 -7.67 -13.46 29.52
C GLY A 248 -8.73 -14.48 29.05
N ALA A 249 -9.96 -14.03 28.78
CA ALA A 249 -11.02 -14.79 28.12
C ALA A 249 -12.13 -13.84 27.62
N ALA A 250 -11.91 -13.22 26.46
CA ALA A 250 -12.93 -12.43 25.76
C ALA A 250 -12.96 -12.77 24.27
N ASN A 251 -14.05 -12.45 23.59
CA ASN A 251 -14.17 -12.61 22.14
C ASN A 251 -14.17 -11.27 21.41
N ALA A 252 -13.89 -11.30 20.11
CA ALA A 252 -13.74 -10.11 19.26
C ALA A 252 -15.01 -9.24 19.24
N ALA A 253 -16.18 -9.82 19.01
CA ALA A 253 -17.45 -9.06 18.95
C ALA A 253 -17.81 -8.36 20.27
N ALA A 254 -17.70 -9.06 21.41
CA ALA A 254 -17.98 -8.45 22.72
C ALA A 254 -16.97 -7.33 23.04
N SER A 255 -15.72 -7.50 22.65
CA SER A 255 -14.67 -6.49 22.85
C SER A 255 -14.91 -5.27 21.96
N ARG A 256 -15.25 -5.48 20.69
CA ARG A 256 -15.71 -4.41 19.79
C ARG A 256 -16.88 -3.66 20.40
N ASP A 257 -17.91 -4.35 20.90
CA ASP A 257 -19.10 -3.70 21.45
C ASP A 257 -18.79 -2.88 22.70
N ALA A 258 -17.85 -3.32 23.54
CA ALA A 258 -17.37 -2.56 24.69
C ALA A 258 -16.63 -1.29 24.27
N ALA A 259 -15.73 -1.38 23.29
CA ALA A 259 -15.01 -0.23 22.74
C ALA A 259 -15.97 0.77 22.07
N ALA A 260 -16.87 0.28 21.23
CA ALA A 260 -17.87 1.09 20.54
C ALA A 260 -18.82 1.78 21.53
N ALA A 261 -19.28 1.07 22.57
CA ALA A 261 -20.14 1.66 23.61
C ALA A 261 -19.43 2.77 24.40
N ALA A 262 -18.14 2.64 24.67
CA ALA A 262 -17.36 3.65 25.37
C ALA A 262 -17.20 4.94 24.57
N LEU A 263 -17.08 4.83 23.23
CA LEU A 263 -16.99 5.97 22.33
C LEU A 263 -18.36 6.58 22.02
N ALA A 264 -19.39 5.75 21.84
CA ALA A 264 -20.72 6.17 21.39
C ALA A 264 -21.69 6.56 22.52
N GLY A 265 -21.39 6.19 23.76
CA GLY A 265 -22.32 6.34 24.89
C GLY A 265 -23.50 5.37 24.87
N GLY A 266 -23.49 4.37 23.98
CA GLY A 266 -24.51 3.33 23.86
C GLY A 266 -23.99 2.11 23.10
N ALA A 267 -24.39 0.91 23.52
CA ALA A 267 -23.96 -0.33 22.87
C ALA A 267 -24.77 -0.59 21.59
N PRO A 268 -24.16 -1.19 20.55
CA PRO A 268 -24.91 -1.73 19.42
C PRO A 268 -25.78 -2.91 19.87
N ALA A 269 -26.62 -3.41 18.96
CA ALA A 269 -27.22 -4.72 19.15
C ALA A 269 -26.13 -5.79 19.32
N ALA A 270 -26.44 -6.93 19.96
CA ALA A 270 -25.50 -8.04 20.07
C ALA A 270 -25.32 -8.75 18.73
N SER A 271 -24.12 -9.31 18.49
CA SER A 271 -23.83 -10.16 17.33
C SER A 271 -24.79 -11.35 17.25
N THR A 272 -25.21 -11.71 16.04
CA THR A 272 -25.95 -12.95 15.77
C THR A 272 -25.02 -14.15 15.54
N GLU A 273 -23.74 -13.87 15.23
CA GLU A 273 -22.70 -14.87 15.01
C GLU A 273 -22.14 -15.47 16.30
N THR A 274 -21.53 -16.64 16.19
CA THR A 274 -20.86 -17.33 17.30
C THR A 274 -19.39 -16.98 17.33
N TRP A 275 -18.91 -16.52 18.49
CA TRP A 275 -17.53 -16.09 18.69
C TRP A 275 -16.86 -16.90 19.79
N ARG A 276 -15.61 -17.29 19.60
CA ARG A 276 -14.82 -17.98 20.63
C ARG A 276 -14.16 -16.97 21.56
N ASP A 277 -14.11 -17.32 22.85
CA ASP A 277 -13.31 -16.58 23.81
C ASP A 277 -11.84 -16.98 23.69
N VAL A 278 -10.97 -15.99 23.62
CA VAL A 278 -9.53 -16.14 23.50
C VAL A 278 -8.82 -15.34 24.58
N PRO A 279 -7.61 -15.73 24.99
CA PRO A 279 -6.85 -15.01 26.00
C PRO A 279 -6.22 -13.71 25.48
N GLU A 280 -6.11 -13.58 24.15
CA GLU A 280 -5.40 -12.50 23.49
C GLU A 280 -6.06 -12.12 22.18
N LEU A 281 -6.23 -10.81 21.98
CA LEU A 281 -6.78 -10.20 20.78
C LEU A 281 -5.80 -9.12 20.29
N PHE A 282 -5.84 -8.85 19.00
CA PHE A 282 -5.21 -7.68 18.40
C PHE A 282 -6.27 -6.72 17.90
N LEU A 283 -6.05 -5.42 18.14
CA LEU A 283 -6.92 -4.38 17.63
C LEU A 283 -6.12 -3.32 16.89
N GLU A 284 -6.71 -2.81 15.83
CA GLU A 284 -6.20 -1.72 15.02
C GLU A 284 -7.23 -0.60 14.97
N VAL A 285 -6.76 0.63 15.11
CA VAL A 285 -7.60 1.83 15.12
C VAL A 285 -7.01 2.83 14.15
N MET A 286 -7.82 3.32 13.22
CA MET A 286 -7.50 4.49 12.41
C MET A 286 -8.44 5.63 12.73
N THR A 287 -7.86 6.80 12.97
CA THR A 287 -8.57 8.06 13.20
C THR A 287 -8.28 8.99 12.03
N VAL A 288 -9.30 9.34 11.25
CA VAL A 288 -9.20 10.24 10.08
C VAL A 288 -9.83 11.58 10.42
N LEU A 289 -9.06 12.66 10.28
CA LEU A 289 -9.54 14.01 10.57
C LEU A 289 -10.05 14.70 9.29
N ASN A 290 -11.28 15.18 9.32
CA ASN A 290 -11.82 16.10 8.32
C ASN A 290 -11.82 17.53 8.87
N THR A 291 -10.76 18.28 8.57
CA THR A 291 -10.61 19.68 9.01
C THR A 291 -11.61 20.63 8.34
N MET A 292 -12.17 20.25 7.18
CA MET A 292 -13.12 21.09 6.45
C MET A 292 -14.50 21.10 7.10
N SER A 293 -15.01 19.92 7.52
CA SER A 293 -16.29 19.83 8.22
C SER A 293 -16.18 19.81 9.75
N GLY A 294 -14.98 19.63 10.29
CA GLY A 294 -14.76 19.50 11.73
C GLY A 294 -15.31 18.18 12.27
N SER A 295 -15.20 17.12 11.46
CA SER A 295 -15.59 15.76 11.84
C SER A 295 -14.37 14.84 11.90
N THR A 296 -14.50 13.79 12.71
CA THR A 296 -13.51 12.73 12.87
C THR A 296 -14.17 11.40 12.58
N SER A 297 -13.64 10.65 11.62
CA SER A 297 -14.04 9.28 11.33
C SER A 297 -13.11 8.32 12.08
N VAL A 298 -13.67 7.32 12.76
CA VAL A 298 -12.91 6.30 13.49
C VAL A 298 -13.25 4.94 12.92
N LEU A 299 -12.22 4.25 12.42
CA LEU A 299 -12.29 2.87 11.96
C LEU A 299 -11.59 1.99 12.99
N PHE A 300 -12.22 0.88 13.37
CA PHE A 300 -11.70 -0.04 14.37
C PHE A 300 -11.94 -1.46 13.91
N ALA A 301 -10.94 -2.31 14.09
CA ALA A 301 -11.07 -3.75 13.91
C ALA A 301 -10.38 -4.49 15.07
N ILE A 302 -10.92 -5.64 15.46
CA ILE A 302 -10.35 -6.52 16.48
C ILE A 302 -10.52 -7.99 16.07
N ALA A 303 -9.48 -8.78 16.30
CA ALA A 303 -9.45 -10.20 15.96
C ALA A 303 -8.61 -11.00 16.97
N PRO A 304 -8.80 -12.33 17.09
CA PRO A 304 -7.92 -13.19 17.86
C PRO A 304 -6.47 -13.11 17.37
N ALA A 305 -5.52 -13.01 18.30
CA ALA A 305 -4.10 -12.87 17.94
C ALA A 305 -3.56 -14.08 17.16
N ASP A 306 -4.01 -15.29 17.50
CA ASP A 306 -3.63 -16.53 16.81
C ASP A 306 -4.19 -16.60 15.37
N ALA A 307 -5.41 -16.08 15.15
CA ALA A 307 -5.99 -16.00 13.82
C ALA A 307 -5.33 -14.90 12.97
N PHE A 308 -4.98 -13.77 13.58
CA PHE A 308 -4.29 -12.66 12.90
C PHE A 308 -2.85 -13.02 12.48
N ASP A 309 -2.13 -13.77 13.32
CA ASP A 309 -0.76 -14.20 13.05
C ASP A 309 -0.68 -15.39 12.07
N ASP A 310 -1.78 -16.12 11.86
CA ASP A 310 -1.84 -17.24 10.91
C ASP A 310 -1.90 -16.72 9.47
N THR A 311 -0.77 -16.83 8.76
CA THR A 311 -0.63 -16.41 7.35
C THR A 311 -1.55 -17.16 6.39
N ALA A 312 -2.11 -18.30 6.80
CA ALA A 312 -3.08 -19.06 6.01
C ALA A 312 -4.53 -18.56 6.17
N ARG A 313 -4.76 -17.55 7.01
CA ARG A 313 -6.07 -16.95 7.25
C ARG A 313 -6.13 -15.51 6.74
N ASP A 314 -7.32 -15.09 6.33
CA ASP A 314 -7.56 -13.73 5.85
C ASP A 314 -7.75 -12.73 6.99
N THR A 315 -7.72 -13.18 8.25
CA THR A 315 -7.97 -12.36 9.45
C THR A 315 -7.19 -11.03 9.46
N ALA A 316 -5.90 -11.04 9.14
CA ALA A 316 -5.11 -9.81 9.12
C ALA A 316 -5.43 -8.90 7.92
N ILE A 317 -5.71 -9.50 6.75
CA ILE A 317 -6.15 -8.77 5.54
C ILE A 317 -7.46 -8.04 5.84
N ARG A 318 -8.40 -8.74 6.46
CA ARG A 318 -9.73 -8.25 6.86
C ARG A 318 -9.67 -7.11 7.86
N VAL A 319 -8.81 -7.23 8.88
CA VAL A 319 -8.53 -6.14 9.82
C VAL A 319 -8.05 -4.90 9.07
N ARG A 320 -7.08 -5.05 8.17
CA ARG A 320 -6.44 -3.94 7.43
C ARG A 320 -7.35 -3.29 6.41
N ASP A 321 -8.14 -4.07 5.66
CA ASP A 321 -9.08 -3.52 4.68
C ASP A 321 -10.12 -2.62 5.34
N LEU A 322 -10.56 -2.98 6.55
CA LEU A 322 -11.45 -2.12 7.31
C LEU A 322 -10.72 -0.89 7.86
N THR A 323 -9.47 -1.00 8.32
CA THR A 323 -8.79 0.08 9.06
C THR A 323 -7.89 0.97 8.21
N ASN A 324 -7.59 0.64 6.95
CA ASN A 324 -6.69 1.43 6.10
C ASN A 324 -7.35 2.67 5.46
N ALA A 325 -8.65 2.87 5.69
CA ALA A 325 -9.48 3.97 5.17
C ALA A 325 -9.55 4.10 3.64
N THR A 326 -9.08 3.11 2.87
CA THR A 326 -9.26 3.12 1.41
C THR A 326 -10.72 2.97 1.00
N GLY A 327 -11.48 2.19 1.77
CA GLY A 327 -12.92 2.07 1.59
C GLY A 327 -13.72 3.24 2.15
N LEU A 328 -13.14 4.22 2.85
CA LEU A 328 -13.89 5.34 3.41
C LEU A 328 -13.97 6.48 2.39
N ALA A 329 -15.14 7.01 2.10
CA ALA A 329 -15.29 8.23 1.27
C ALA A 329 -16.39 9.15 1.80
N ALA A 330 -16.49 10.36 1.24
CA ALA A 330 -17.67 11.19 1.44
C ALA A 330 -18.92 10.51 0.86
N SER A 331 -20.08 10.80 1.45
CA SER A 331 -21.37 10.28 1.00
C SER A 331 -21.70 10.76 -0.42
N GLY A 332 -22.21 9.86 -1.25
CA GLY A 332 -22.60 10.15 -2.65
C GLY A 332 -21.46 10.07 -3.66
N ARG A 333 -20.25 9.63 -3.24
CA ARG A 333 -19.16 9.31 -4.16
C ARG A 333 -19.49 8.02 -4.92
N GLU A 334 -19.25 8.04 -6.22
CA GLU A 334 -19.44 6.87 -7.08
C GLU A 334 -18.18 6.01 -7.12
N LEU A 335 -18.32 4.76 -7.56
CA LEU A 335 -17.19 3.89 -7.85
C LEU A 335 -16.72 4.16 -9.28
N ASP A 336 -15.42 4.22 -9.42
CA ASP A 336 -14.71 4.13 -10.69
C ASP A 336 -13.75 2.92 -10.62
N PHE A 337 -13.02 2.64 -11.67
CA PHE A 337 -12.03 1.57 -11.67
C PHE A 337 -10.77 1.97 -12.43
N ASN A 338 -9.66 1.32 -12.09
CA ASN A 338 -8.44 1.39 -12.86
C ASN A 338 -7.92 -0.02 -13.12
N CYS A 339 -7.11 -0.08 -14.16
CA CYS A 339 -6.24 -1.18 -14.49
C CYS A 339 -4.82 -0.64 -14.65
N GLU A 340 -3.86 -1.29 -14.01
CA GLU A 340 -2.45 -0.95 -14.11
C GLU A 340 -1.63 -2.19 -14.46
N MET A 341 -0.65 -2.01 -15.33
CA MET A 341 0.25 -3.06 -15.79
C MET A 341 1.70 -2.66 -15.52
N TRP A 342 2.49 -3.62 -15.04
CA TRP A 342 3.94 -3.47 -14.86
C TRP A 342 4.68 -4.65 -15.46
N VAL A 343 5.86 -4.37 -16.00
CA VAL A 343 6.88 -5.41 -16.25
C VAL A 343 7.88 -5.36 -15.11
N THR A 344 8.15 -6.52 -14.51
CA THR A 344 9.07 -6.60 -13.37
C THR A 344 10.51 -6.34 -13.82
N GLU A 345 11.09 -5.19 -13.45
CA GLU A 345 12.46 -4.82 -13.86
C GLU A 345 13.54 -5.22 -12.85
N SER A 346 13.19 -5.31 -11.56
CA SER A 346 14.12 -5.59 -10.46
C SER A 346 13.38 -6.16 -9.25
N ASP A 347 14.08 -6.96 -8.44
CA ASP A 347 13.57 -7.37 -7.13
C ASP A 347 13.46 -6.16 -6.16
N PRO A 348 12.48 -6.16 -5.25
CA PRO A 348 12.41 -5.15 -4.20
C PRO A 348 13.65 -5.25 -3.31
N SER A 349 14.23 -4.12 -2.90
CA SER A 349 15.46 -4.11 -2.10
C SER A 349 15.41 -3.10 -0.95
N ALA A 350 16.08 -3.43 0.16
CA ALA A 350 16.15 -2.56 1.35
C ALA A 350 17.53 -2.51 2.03
N ASP A 351 18.02 -1.32 2.37
CA ASP A 351 19.25 -1.09 3.15
C ASP A 351 18.88 -0.63 4.56
N PHE A 352 19.08 -1.50 5.56
CA PHE A 352 18.78 -1.20 6.96
C PHE A 352 20.00 -0.65 7.69
N LEU A 353 19.82 0.45 8.39
CA LEU A 353 20.78 1.05 9.32
C LEU A 353 20.20 0.89 10.73
N TRP A 354 20.83 0.07 11.57
CA TRP A 354 20.46 -0.09 12.98
C TRP A 354 21.42 0.73 13.83
N LEU A 355 20.89 1.72 14.53
CA LEU A 355 21.66 2.70 15.30
C LEU A 355 21.43 2.39 16.77
N VAL A 356 22.37 1.66 17.36
CA VAL A 356 22.17 0.96 18.63
C VAL A 356 22.91 1.64 19.76
N ASP A 357 22.17 2.00 20.80
CA ASP A 357 22.72 2.42 22.08
C ASP A 357 23.43 1.25 22.76
N THR A 358 24.75 1.39 22.96
CA THR A 358 25.61 0.36 23.53
C THR A 358 25.88 0.55 25.03
N SER A 359 25.10 1.38 25.70
CA SER A 359 25.21 1.60 27.14
C SER A 359 24.96 0.32 27.96
N GLY A 360 25.35 0.36 29.23
CA GLY A 360 25.20 -0.80 30.11
C GLY A 360 23.78 -1.05 30.59
N SER A 361 22.89 -0.06 30.55
CA SER A 361 21.46 -0.21 30.86
C SER A 361 20.72 -0.99 29.78
N MET A 362 21.20 -0.90 28.54
CA MET A 362 20.60 -1.47 27.35
C MET A 362 20.84 -2.98 27.15
N ASN A 363 21.57 -3.67 28.02
CA ASN A 363 21.97 -5.08 27.78
C ASN A 363 20.77 -6.00 27.47
N ASP A 364 19.72 -5.94 28.28
CA ASP A 364 18.54 -6.81 28.11
C ASP A 364 17.78 -6.44 26.82
N ASP A 365 17.74 -5.16 26.45
CA ASP A 365 17.05 -4.68 25.24
C ASP A 365 17.85 -4.94 23.96
N GLN A 366 19.19 -4.90 24.02
CA GLN A 366 20.07 -5.33 22.94
C GLN A 366 19.92 -6.83 22.67
N GLU A 367 19.88 -7.67 23.72
CA GLU A 367 19.63 -9.10 23.57
C GLU A 367 18.21 -9.36 23.03
N ARG A 368 17.21 -8.62 23.50
CA ARG A 368 15.84 -8.66 22.98
C ARG A 368 15.79 -8.35 21.48
N LEU A 369 16.52 -7.33 21.03
CA LEU A 369 16.65 -7.00 19.61
C LEU A 369 17.32 -8.14 18.82
N GLY A 370 18.39 -8.74 19.37
CA GLY A 370 19.03 -9.92 18.79
C GLY A 370 18.12 -11.14 18.68
N ASN A 371 17.23 -11.36 19.66
CA ASN A 371 16.27 -12.47 19.65
C ASN A 371 15.29 -12.40 18.47
N VAL A 372 15.05 -11.21 17.92
CA VAL A 372 14.12 -10.99 16.80
C VAL A 372 14.79 -11.17 15.44
N ALA A 373 16.13 -11.19 15.36
CA ALA A 373 16.89 -11.28 14.11
C ALA A 373 16.42 -12.43 13.20
N GLY A 374 16.18 -13.63 13.75
CA GLY A 374 15.72 -14.78 12.96
C GLY A 374 14.41 -14.52 12.22
N ARG A 375 13.45 -13.87 12.91
CA ARG A 375 12.14 -13.54 12.35
C ARG A 375 12.23 -12.37 11.36
N PHE A 376 13.02 -11.35 11.69
CA PHE A 376 13.33 -10.24 10.78
C PHE A 376 13.85 -10.76 9.43
N PHE A 377 14.82 -11.69 9.46
CA PHE A 377 15.34 -12.31 8.24
C PHE A 377 14.28 -13.15 7.50
N SER A 378 13.52 -14.00 8.20
CA SER A 378 12.52 -14.84 7.53
C SER A 378 11.44 -14.00 6.86
N THR A 379 10.90 -12.98 7.55
CA THR A 379 9.79 -12.18 7.04
C THR A 379 10.19 -11.36 5.80
N LEU A 380 11.40 -10.80 5.75
CA LEU A 380 11.91 -10.09 4.57
C LEU A 380 12.18 -11.05 3.38
N ASN A 381 12.78 -12.21 3.65
CA ASN A 381 13.04 -13.22 2.62
C ASN A 381 11.74 -13.79 2.03
N ASP A 382 10.72 -14.00 2.87
CA ASP A 382 9.40 -14.47 2.46
C ASP A 382 8.63 -13.42 1.65
N ALA A 383 8.89 -12.13 1.89
CA ALA A 383 8.45 -11.01 1.06
C ALA A 383 9.32 -10.77 -0.19
N GLY A 384 10.41 -11.53 -0.36
CA GLY A 384 11.29 -11.44 -1.52
C GLY A 384 12.16 -10.19 -1.58
N VAL A 385 12.33 -9.51 -0.45
CA VAL A 385 13.16 -8.30 -0.38
C VAL A 385 14.64 -8.70 -0.37
N ASP A 386 15.43 -8.16 -1.30
CA ASP A 386 16.89 -8.20 -1.25
C ASP A 386 17.39 -7.15 -0.26
N PHE A 387 17.73 -7.58 0.96
CA PHE A 387 18.10 -6.67 2.04
C PHE A 387 19.50 -6.90 2.59
N ARG A 388 20.04 -5.84 3.21
CA ARG A 388 21.28 -5.89 4.00
C ARG A 388 21.19 -4.97 5.20
N VAL A 389 21.87 -5.33 6.29
CA VAL A 389 21.80 -4.62 7.57
C VAL A 389 23.19 -4.12 8.00
N GLY A 390 23.30 -2.81 8.18
CA GLY A 390 24.44 -2.15 8.79
C GLY A 390 24.11 -1.84 10.24
N VAL A 391 24.95 -2.29 11.17
CA VAL A 391 24.75 -2.04 12.61
C VAL A 391 25.84 -1.12 13.11
N PHE A 392 25.42 0.02 13.65
CA PHE A 392 26.28 1.11 14.10
C PHE A 392 25.97 1.44 15.55
N GLU A 393 26.99 1.89 16.28
CA GLU A 393 26.78 2.50 17.58
C GLU A 393 26.08 3.86 17.43
N ALA A 394 25.12 4.16 18.31
CA ALA A 394 24.50 5.47 18.40
C ALA A 394 25.56 6.51 18.83
N ALA A 395 25.87 7.54 18.03
CA ALA A 395 26.94 8.49 18.32
C ALA A 395 26.74 9.84 17.59
N TRP A 396 27.50 10.86 18.01
CA TRP A 396 27.35 12.25 17.54
C TRP A 396 28.56 12.90 16.83
N SER A 397 29.75 12.26 16.74
CA SER A 397 30.99 13.03 16.46
C SER A 397 32.00 12.53 15.44
N SER A 398 32.07 11.23 15.14
CA SER A 398 32.97 10.74 14.09
C SER A 398 32.31 9.64 13.26
N ILE A 399 32.79 9.47 12.03
CA ILE A 399 32.56 8.29 11.21
C ILE A 399 33.82 8.01 10.42
N ASP A 400 34.31 6.77 10.52
CA ASP A 400 35.32 6.25 9.63
C ASP A 400 34.99 4.79 9.29
N PHE A 401 34.32 4.57 8.16
CA PHE A 401 34.00 3.20 7.71
C PHE A 401 35.25 2.34 7.43
N ASP A 402 36.43 2.95 7.27
CA ASP A 402 37.68 2.23 7.04
C ASP A 402 38.41 1.87 8.35
N ALA A 403 37.88 2.33 9.50
CA ALA A 403 38.47 2.06 10.80
C ALA A 403 38.47 0.57 11.13
N VAL A 404 39.66 -0.01 11.27
CA VAL A 404 39.84 -1.38 11.76
C VAL A 404 39.65 -1.39 13.27
N GLN A 405 38.64 -2.12 13.73
CA GLN A 405 38.26 -2.22 15.14
C GLN A 405 37.99 -3.69 15.55
N PRO A 406 37.98 -4.04 16.85
CA PRO A 406 37.67 -5.40 17.30
C PRO A 406 36.34 -5.89 16.70
N GLY A 407 36.35 -7.08 16.09
CA GLY A 407 35.20 -7.61 15.36
C GLY A 407 35.05 -7.12 13.91
N TRP A 408 35.79 -6.07 13.51
CA TRP A 408 35.73 -5.46 12.17
C TRP A 408 37.12 -5.30 11.55
N PRO A 409 37.75 -6.41 11.13
CA PRO A 409 39.14 -6.41 10.66
C PRO A 409 39.37 -5.67 9.34
N SER A 410 38.30 -5.35 8.60
CA SER A 410 38.35 -4.67 7.29
C SER A 410 37.51 -3.38 7.25
N GLY A 411 37.23 -2.79 8.42
CA GLY A 411 36.26 -1.71 8.54
C GLY A 411 34.82 -2.21 8.50
N PHE A 412 33.88 -1.30 8.26
CA PHE A 412 32.45 -1.58 8.25
C PHE A 412 32.11 -2.58 7.13
N GLN A 413 31.21 -3.51 7.44
CA GLN A 413 30.68 -4.51 6.51
C GLN A 413 29.19 -4.72 6.75
N TRP A 414 28.43 -4.88 5.66
CA TRP A 414 27.03 -5.24 5.74
C TRP A 414 26.82 -6.67 6.23
N VAL A 415 25.69 -6.92 6.89
CA VAL A 415 25.14 -8.26 7.08
C VAL A 415 24.15 -8.49 5.94
N GLU A 416 24.48 -9.36 5.00
CA GLU A 416 23.63 -9.63 3.84
C GLU A 416 22.44 -10.52 4.24
N GLY A 417 21.24 -10.21 3.77
CA GLY A 417 20.02 -10.96 4.06
C GLY A 417 20.05 -12.40 3.56
N SER A 418 20.83 -12.64 2.50
CA SER A 418 21.07 -13.96 1.93
C SER A 418 22.15 -14.78 2.65
N ASP A 419 22.89 -14.20 3.60
CA ASP A 419 23.96 -14.90 4.31
C ASP A 419 23.37 -16.01 5.21
N PRO A 420 23.77 -17.29 5.04
CA PRO A 420 23.35 -18.36 5.94
C PRO A 420 23.69 -18.13 7.42
N MET A 421 24.69 -17.29 7.72
CA MET A 421 25.07 -16.87 9.05
C MET A 421 24.52 -15.49 9.43
N GLY A 422 23.75 -14.83 8.55
CA GLY A 422 23.30 -13.45 8.73
C GLY A 422 22.51 -13.22 10.02
N VAL A 423 21.65 -14.17 10.41
CA VAL A 423 20.94 -14.12 11.70
C VAL A 423 21.90 -14.08 12.89
N GLN A 424 22.92 -14.94 12.88
CA GLN A 424 23.91 -15.02 13.96
C GLN A 424 24.81 -13.76 13.96
N GLU A 425 25.22 -13.30 12.78
CA GLU A 425 26.00 -12.07 12.64
C GLU A 425 25.23 -10.86 13.17
N LEU A 426 23.93 -10.73 12.84
CA LEU A 426 23.10 -9.65 13.36
C LEU A 426 22.95 -9.75 14.89
N GLN A 427 22.72 -10.94 15.43
CA GLN A 427 22.65 -11.19 16.88
C GLN A 427 23.89 -10.68 17.63
N TYR A 428 25.08 -10.95 17.10
CA TYR A 428 26.33 -10.48 17.71
C TYR A 428 26.50 -8.98 17.56
N ARG A 429 26.21 -8.45 16.36
CA ARG A 429 26.46 -7.06 16.01
C ARG A 429 25.53 -6.06 16.69
N VAL A 430 24.43 -6.47 17.32
CA VAL A 430 23.53 -5.55 18.06
C VAL A 430 23.83 -5.47 19.55
N THR A 431 24.68 -6.35 20.08
CA THR A 431 24.99 -6.38 21.52
C THR A 431 26.33 -5.74 21.84
N ARG A 432 26.39 -5.04 22.98
CA ARG A 432 27.66 -4.56 23.56
C ARG A 432 28.40 -5.69 24.28
N GLY A 433 27.66 -6.61 24.88
CA GLY A 433 28.15 -7.85 25.50
C GLY A 433 28.37 -8.96 24.48
N ALA A 434 28.74 -10.16 24.95
CA ALA A 434 28.58 -11.35 24.12
C ALA A 434 27.11 -11.75 24.17
N TYR A 435 26.44 -11.88 23.02
CA TYR A 435 25.03 -12.22 22.94
C TYR A 435 24.73 -13.50 23.72
N MET A 436 23.86 -13.41 24.74
CA MET A 436 23.50 -14.49 25.65
C MET A 436 24.71 -15.26 26.25
N GLY A 437 25.85 -14.60 26.38
CA GLY A 437 27.09 -15.22 26.85
C GLY A 437 27.68 -16.28 25.92
N MET A 438 27.35 -16.26 24.62
CA MET A 438 27.88 -17.22 23.64
C MET A 438 29.40 -17.09 23.50
N GLY A 439 30.10 -18.22 23.72
CA GLY A 439 31.54 -18.28 23.53
C GLY A 439 31.93 -18.15 22.06
N GLY A 440 32.74 -17.14 21.72
CA GLY A 440 33.22 -16.88 20.35
C GLY A 440 32.68 -15.58 19.74
N ASP A 441 31.66 -14.97 20.34
CA ASP A 441 31.19 -13.65 19.97
C ASP A 441 32.25 -12.59 20.35
N THR A 442 32.79 -11.94 19.33
CA THR A 442 33.80 -10.88 19.44
C THR A 442 33.42 -9.62 18.65
N VAL A 443 32.20 -9.56 18.10
CA VAL A 443 31.75 -8.49 17.21
C VAL A 443 30.74 -7.61 17.92
N ARG A 444 30.81 -6.31 17.72
CA ARG A 444 29.95 -5.30 18.36
C ARG A 444 29.37 -4.38 17.28
N PRO A 445 28.37 -3.53 17.59
CA PRO A 445 27.97 -2.47 16.68
C PRO A 445 29.20 -1.73 16.16
N PHE A 446 29.22 -1.34 14.88
CA PHE A 446 30.36 -0.64 14.31
C PHE A 446 30.52 0.71 15.02
N ASP A 447 31.62 0.86 15.77
CA ASP A 447 31.91 2.07 16.53
C ASP A 447 32.10 3.26 15.57
N LEU A 448 31.25 4.27 15.73
CA LEU A 448 31.36 5.54 15.02
C LEU A 448 32.27 6.52 15.78
N GLY A 449 32.46 6.35 17.08
CA GLY A 449 33.24 7.20 17.97
C GLY A 449 32.42 8.33 18.61
N GLY A 450 32.42 8.38 19.95
CA GLY A 450 31.63 9.33 20.73
C GLY A 450 31.02 8.70 21.99
N SER A 451 30.03 9.37 22.60
CA SER A 451 29.10 8.70 23.54
C SER A 451 28.09 7.87 22.75
N GLY A 452 27.63 6.77 23.34
CA GLY A 452 26.90 5.69 22.68
C GLY A 452 25.38 5.84 22.65
N GLU A 453 24.79 7.05 22.65
CA GLU A 453 23.41 7.27 23.14
C GLU A 453 22.58 8.24 22.27
N GLU A 454 23.02 8.56 21.05
CA GLU A 454 22.37 9.53 20.15
C GLU A 454 22.01 8.92 18.78
N PRO A 455 21.01 8.01 18.72
CA PRO A 455 20.75 7.22 17.53
C PRO A 455 20.26 8.04 16.34
N VAL A 456 19.56 9.16 16.56
CA VAL A 456 19.07 10.00 15.47
C VAL A 456 20.23 10.74 14.81
N SER A 457 21.16 11.27 15.59
CA SER A 457 22.37 11.88 15.02
C SER A 457 23.28 10.86 14.33
N ALA A 458 23.37 9.64 14.86
CA ALA A 458 24.12 8.55 14.26
C ALA A 458 23.61 8.21 12.86
N GLY A 459 22.28 8.17 12.68
CA GLY A 459 21.65 7.95 11.38
C GLY A 459 22.00 9.06 10.38
N VAL A 460 21.90 10.33 10.80
CA VAL A 460 22.29 11.49 9.96
C VAL A 460 23.72 11.35 9.48
N LEU A 461 24.64 11.15 10.42
CA LEU A 461 26.06 11.06 10.13
C LEU A 461 26.32 9.88 9.16
N THR A 462 25.73 8.71 9.43
CA THR A 462 25.95 7.48 8.64
C THR A 462 25.52 7.66 7.19
N ILE A 463 24.34 8.24 6.98
CA ILE A 463 23.82 8.53 5.64
C ILE A 463 24.71 9.54 4.93
N GLU A 464 25.12 10.61 5.60
CA GLU A 464 26.00 11.63 4.99
C GLU A 464 27.37 11.06 4.61
N GLU A 465 27.94 10.12 5.38
CA GLU A 465 29.19 9.47 4.99
C GLU A 465 29.01 8.57 3.77
N PHE A 466 27.90 7.81 3.68
CA PHE A 466 27.59 7.04 2.47
C PHE A 466 27.42 7.95 1.24
N GLU A 467 26.69 9.05 1.37
CA GLU A 467 26.52 10.05 0.31
C GLU A 467 27.86 10.66 -0.10
N ARG A 468 28.71 11.02 0.87
CA ARG A 468 30.03 11.58 0.61
C ARG A 468 30.91 10.59 -0.14
N ARG A 469 30.89 9.31 0.23
CA ARG A 469 31.64 8.24 -0.45
C ARG A 469 31.14 8.00 -1.87
N ALA A 470 29.82 8.00 -2.07
CA ALA A 470 29.21 7.91 -3.40
C ALA A 470 29.61 9.11 -4.27
N ALA A 471 29.57 10.33 -3.73
CA ALA A 471 29.98 11.55 -4.44
C ALA A 471 31.48 11.57 -4.82
N MET A 472 32.32 10.86 -4.07
CA MET A 472 33.73 10.63 -4.41
C MET A 472 33.95 9.51 -5.43
N GLY A 473 32.89 8.85 -5.90
CA GLY A 473 32.97 7.75 -6.87
C GLY A 473 33.41 6.42 -6.27
N SER A 474 33.16 6.19 -4.98
CA SER A 474 33.41 4.88 -4.36
C SER A 474 32.56 3.80 -5.03
N THR A 475 33.19 2.70 -5.43
CA THR A 475 32.52 1.50 -5.94
C THR A 475 32.50 0.36 -4.92
N ASP A 476 32.99 0.59 -3.71
CA ASP A 476 32.95 -0.40 -2.63
C ASP A 476 31.52 -0.48 -2.05
N PRO A 477 30.84 -1.63 -2.15
CA PRO A 477 29.48 -1.79 -1.65
C PRO A 477 29.35 -1.59 -0.13
N ASN A 478 30.45 -1.70 0.63
CA ASN A 478 30.48 -1.39 2.07
C ASN A 478 30.68 0.11 2.35
N ARG A 479 30.73 0.96 1.33
CA ARG A 479 30.97 2.40 1.48
C ARG A 479 29.90 3.23 0.79
N THR A 480 28.87 2.62 0.20
CA THR A 480 27.74 3.31 -0.41
C THR A 480 26.44 2.59 -0.09
N LEU A 481 25.34 3.34 -0.05
CA LEU A 481 23.99 2.77 -0.15
C LEU A 481 23.76 2.28 -1.58
N ARG A 482 22.87 1.28 -1.75
CA ARG A 482 22.49 0.81 -3.09
C ARG A 482 21.60 1.88 -3.76
N PRO A 483 21.78 2.13 -5.07
CA PRO A 483 20.84 2.99 -5.80
C PRO A 483 19.46 2.33 -5.86
N ASP A 484 18.42 3.15 -5.90
CA ASP A 484 17.02 2.72 -6.06
C ASP A 484 16.55 1.70 -4.99
N THR A 485 17.19 1.67 -3.83
CA THR A 485 16.88 0.77 -2.70
C THR A 485 16.20 1.54 -1.58
N GLN A 486 15.19 0.93 -0.94
CA GLN A 486 14.55 1.54 0.23
C GLN A 486 15.52 1.59 1.41
N VAL A 487 15.87 2.79 1.88
CA VAL A 487 16.74 2.97 3.05
C VAL A 487 15.88 3.04 4.30
N VAL A 488 16.29 2.34 5.36
CA VAL A 488 15.56 2.26 6.62
C VAL A 488 16.51 2.53 7.77
N THR A 489 16.14 3.44 8.66
CA THR A 489 16.83 3.63 9.94
C THR A 489 16.01 3.05 11.08
N PHE A 490 16.68 2.34 11.98
CA PHE A 490 16.09 1.79 13.19
C PHE A 490 16.86 2.32 14.41
N PHE A 491 16.26 3.27 15.13
CA PHE A 491 16.87 3.91 16.29
C PHE A 491 16.61 3.08 17.56
N VAL A 492 17.64 2.84 18.37
CA VAL A 492 17.51 2.01 19.57
C VAL A 492 18.18 2.72 20.76
N THR A 493 17.40 3.15 21.75
CA THR A 493 17.93 3.81 22.97
C THR A 493 16.90 3.90 24.11
N ASP A 494 17.37 3.80 25.35
CA ASP A 494 16.60 4.09 26.58
C ASP A 494 16.83 5.52 27.11
N GLU A 495 17.61 6.32 26.40
CA GLU A 495 17.99 7.67 26.80
C GLU A 495 16.95 8.72 26.37
N PRO A 496 16.86 9.86 27.08
CA PRO A 496 16.07 10.98 26.63
C PRO A 496 16.66 11.63 25.38
N GLY A 497 15.79 12.11 24.50
CA GLY A 497 16.16 12.84 23.29
C GLY A 497 16.94 14.14 23.52
N THR A 498 17.07 14.58 24.78
CA THR A 498 18.01 15.65 25.15
C THR A 498 19.47 15.31 24.84
N ASN A 499 19.82 14.01 24.71
CA ASN A 499 21.16 13.59 24.29
C ASN A 499 21.39 13.94 22.81
N ASP A 500 20.55 13.45 21.90
CA ASP A 500 20.59 13.83 20.47
C ASP A 500 20.57 15.36 20.31
N ASP A 501 19.59 16.02 20.95
CA ASP A 501 19.40 17.45 20.80
C ASP A 501 20.59 18.26 21.34
N GLY A 502 21.00 17.97 22.58
CA GLY A 502 22.00 18.74 23.30
C GLY A 502 23.43 18.50 22.81
N ARG A 503 23.73 17.33 22.24
CA ARG A 503 25.10 16.94 21.85
C ARG A 503 25.36 17.03 20.35
N TYR A 504 24.33 16.97 19.51
CA TYR A 504 24.46 17.10 18.05
C TYR A 504 23.66 18.27 17.49
N PHE A 505 22.33 18.20 17.54
CA PHE A 505 21.48 19.11 16.75
C PHE A 505 21.61 20.58 17.19
N SER A 506 21.73 20.84 18.49
CA SER A 506 21.88 22.21 19.01
C SER A 506 23.23 22.87 18.70
N ASN A 507 24.24 22.09 18.28
CA ASN A 507 25.56 22.61 17.94
C ASN A 507 25.59 23.32 16.58
N ASP A 508 24.62 23.04 15.70
CA ASP A 508 24.47 23.71 14.40
C ASP A 508 23.05 24.28 14.24
N ALA A 509 22.77 25.36 14.96
CA ALA A 509 21.49 26.04 14.90
C ALA A 509 21.19 26.67 13.52
N ALA A 510 22.18 26.81 12.64
CA ALA A 510 21.95 27.31 11.29
C ALA A 510 21.34 26.21 10.40
N ARG A 511 21.80 24.96 10.58
CA ARG A 511 21.27 23.80 9.87
C ARG A 511 19.96 23.30 10.46
N TRP A 512 19.89 23.16 11.79
CA TRP A 512 18.79 22.47 12.45
C TRP A 512 17.77 23.42 13.11
N GLY A 513 18.12 24.69 13.27
CA GLY A 513 17.25 25.68 13.93
C GLY A 513 17.57 25.93 15.40
N THR A 514 16.98 26.99 15.93
CA THR A 514 17.37 27.57 17.23
C THR A 514 16.60 27.02 18.43
N THR A 515 15.46 26.36 18.22
CA THR A 515 14.65 25.73 19.28
C THR A 515 14.57 24.21 19.08
N PRO A 516 14.33 23.42 20.15
CA PRO A 516 14.18 21.97 20.03
C PRO A 516 13.14 21.55 19.00
N GLU A 517 12.02 22.26 18.91
CA GLU A 517 10.93 21.94 17.98
C GLU A 517 11.37 22.11 16.53
N MET A 518 12.07 23.20 16.20
CA MET A 518 12.65 23.39 14.86
C MET A 518 13.70 22.32 14.54
N ARG A 519 14.46 21.86 15.53
CA ARG A 519 15.47 20.82 15.35
C ARG A 519 14.87 19.46 15.10
N ILE A 520 13.80 19.10 15.80
CA ILE A 520 13.02 17.88 15.52
C ILE A 520 12.44 17.94 14.10
N MET A 521 11.83 19.06 13.72
CA MET A 521 11.26 19.24 12.37
C MET A 521 12.35 19.15 11.29
N SER A 522 13.51 19.77 11.51
CA SER A 522 14.62 19.74 10.55
C SER A 522 15.27 18.35 10.46
N ALA A 523 15.38 17.63 11.57
CA ALA A 523 15.83 16.24 11.59
C ALA A 523 14.85 15.32 10.85
N THR A 524 13.55 15.52 11.07
CA THR A 524 12.47 14.83 10.35
C THR A 524 12.59 15.08 8.84
N GLN A 525 12.73 16.34 8.44
CA GLN A 525 12.89 16.73 7.04
C GLN A 525 14.14 16.11 6.40
N PHE A 526 15.25 16.00 7.15
CA PHE A 526 16.47 15.38 6.63
C PHE A 526 16.24 13.94 6.16
N TYR A 527 15.47 13.15 6.92
CA TYR A 527 15.13 11.77 6.57
C TYR A 527 14.08 11.73 5.45
N ALA A 528 13.05 12.57 5.52
CA ALA A 528 12.00 12.66 4.51
C ALA A 528 12.55 13.05 3.12
N ASP A 529 13.43 14.05 3.04
CA ASP A 529 14.08 14.50 1.80
C ASP A 529 14.93 13.43 1.11
N ARG A 530 15.26 12.36 1.84
CA ARG A 530 16.07 11.22 1.38
C ARG A 530 15.25 9.95 1.24
N GLU A 531 13.93 10.04 1.40
CA GLU A 531 13.01 8.89 1.35
C GLU A 531 13.42 7.78 2.34
N VAL A 532 14.04 8.16 3.46
CA VAL A 532 14.49 7.22 4.50
C VAL A 532 13.33 6.96 5.44
N LEU A 533 12.92 5.70 5.56
CA LEU A 533 11.97 5.30 6.58
C LEU A 533 12.66 5.28 7.95
N THR A 534 11.98 5.79 8.97
CA THR A 534 12.48 5.82 10.34
C THR A 534 11.60 4.96 11.23
N PHE A 535 12.21 4.06 11.97
CA PHE A 535 11.55 3.28 13.01
C PHE A 535 12.43 3.24 14.26
N GLY A 536 11.94 2.68 15.36
CA GLY A 536 12.84 2.46 16.49
C GLY A 536 12.24 1.80 17.71
N LEU A 537 13.13 1.29 18.56
CA LEU A 537 12.87 0.87 19.93
C LEU A 537 13.40 1.97 20.84
N VAL A 538 12.55 2.94 21.16
CA VAL A 538 12.96 4.18 21.84
C VAL A 538 12.11 4.45 23.06
N ARG A 539 12.61 5.30 23.95
CA ARG A 539 11.87 5.73 25.13
C ARG A 539 10.69 6.64 24.79
N ASP A 540 9.57 6.40 25.45
CA ASP A 540 8.38 7.25 25.40
C ASP A 540 8.15 7.94 26.74
N PHE A 541 8.17 9.27 26.75
CA PHE A 541 7.86 10.08 27.92
C PHE A 541 6.40 10.55 27.96
N GLY A 542 5.59 10.18 26.97
CA GLY A 542 4.18 10.56 26.86
C GLY A 542 3.97 12.03 26.54
N GLU A 543 4.99 12.75 26.04
CA GLU A 543 4.86 14.14 25.61
C GLU A 543 4.30 14.20 24.18
N MET A 544 3.49 15.23 23.92
CA MET A 544 2.95 15.49 22.59
C MET A 544 4.06 16.04 21.69
N CYS A 545 4.23 15.45 20.51
CA CYS A 545 5.25 15.91 19.57
C CYS A 545 4.90 17.26 18.93
N PRO A 546 5.89 18.11 18.62
CA PRO A 546 7.33 17.93 18.87
C PRO A 546 7.73 18.21 20.33
N ALA A 547 8.52 17.32 20.94
CA ALA A 547 8.98 17.44 22.32
C ALA A 547 10.45 16.99 22.47
N GLN A 548 11.28 17.81 23.12
CA GLN A 548 12.74 17.59 23.22
C GLN A 548 13.11 16.29 23.92
N ARG A 549 12.39 15.87 24.97
CA ARG A 549 12.69 14.61 25.68
C ARG A 549 12.34 13.39 24.84
N ASP A 550 11.37 13.55 23.97
CA ASP A 550 10.87 12.56 23.03
C ASP A 550 11.48 12.75 21.63
N PHE A 551 12.65 13.38 21.49
CA PHE A 551 13.26 13.72 20.18
C PHE A 551 13.30 12.53 19.20
N PRO A 552 13.78 11.31 19.58
CA PRO A 552 13.74 10.16 18.68
C PRO A 552 12.30 9.76 18.29
N LYS A 553 11.40 9.66 19.27
CA LYS A 553 9.97 9.36 19.03
C LYS A 553 9.35 10.36 18.04
N CYS A 554 9.57 11.65 18.27
CA CYS A 554 8.99 12.71 17.44
C CYS A 554 9.61 12.77 16.05
N THR A 555 10.89 12.44 15.90
CA THR A 555 11.53 12.32 14.58
C THR A 555 10.95 11.13 13.81
N ILE A 556 10.78 9.97 14.48
CA ILE A 556 10.18 8.78 13.89
C ILE A 556 8.74 9.05 13.45
N ALA A 557 7.90 9.52 14.37
CA ALA A 557 6.48 9.74 14.11
C ALA A 557 6.24 10.88 13.10
N GLY A 558 7.03 11.95 13.17
CA GLY A 558 6.97 13.07 12.24
C GLY A 558 7.33 12.69 10.79
N ASN A 559 8.13 11.63 10.62
CA ASN A 559 8.54 11.11 9.31
C ASN A 559 7.63 9.96 8.83
N GLY A 560 6.41 9.84 9.37
CA GLY A 560 5.46 8.76 9.01
C GLY A 560 5.84 7.37 9.49
N GLY A 561 6.89 7.28 10.31
CA GLY A 561 7.41 6.07 10.91
C GLY A 561 6.65 5.61 12.15
N ALA A 562 7.15 4.56 12.80
CA ALA A 562 6.56 4.04 14.03
C ALA A 562 7.61 3.52 15.01
N PHE A 563 7.29 3.57 16.30
CA PHE A 563 8.22 3.23 17.37
C PHE A 563 7.62 2.26 18.38
N ILE A 564 8.51 1.57 19.09
CA ILE A 564 8.21 0.62 20.16
C ILE A 564 8.68 1.25 21.48
N PRO A 565 7.82 1.42 22.49
CA PRO A 565 8.22 1.99 23.78
C PRO A 565 9.15 1.04 24.55
N ILE A 566 10.46 1.32 24.53
CA ILE A 566 11.49 0.43 25.09
C ILE A 566 11.27 0.09 26.57
N THR A 567 10.72 1.03 27.35
CA THR A 567 10.53 0.87 28.81
C THR A 567 9.47 -0.15 29.20
N THR A 568 8.56 -0.50 28.30
CA THR A 568 7.45 -1.42 28.56
C THR A 568 7.45 -2.63 27.65
N ALA A 569 8.28 -2.63 26.61
CA ALA A 569 8.25 -3.65 25.56
C ALA A 569 8.67 -5.03 26.09
N THR A 570 7.82 -6.01 25.85
CA THR A 570 8.10 -7.45 26.05
C THR A 570 8.72 -8.07 24.79
N ASP A 571 9.27 -9.28 24.89
CA ASP A 571 9.91 -9.96 23.74
C ASP A 571 8.89 -10.18 22.62
N ASP A 572 7.67 -10.54 23.00
CA ASP A 572 6.56 -10.73 22.07
C ASP A 572 6.12 -9.41 21.42
N GLU A 573 6.07 -8.30 22.15
CA GLU A 573 5.71 -7.00 21.57
C GLU A 573 6.76 -6.50 20.57
N VAL A 574 8.06 -6.64 20.88
CA VAL A 574 9.12 -6.29 19.93
C VAL A 574 9.06 -7.20 18.70
N ARG A 575 8.80 -8.50 18.90
CA ARG A 575 8.62 -9.46 17.80
C ARG A 575 7.47 -9.06 16.87
N ILE A 576 6.29 -8.80 17.42
CA ILE A 576 5.08 -8.44 16.64
C ILE A 576 5.29 -7.10 15.93
N ALA A 577 5.86 -6.11 16.62
CA ALA A 577 6.13 -4.82 16.03
C ALA A 577 7.16 -4.92 14.89
N MET A 578 8.19 -5.75 15.03
CA MET A 578 9.18 -5.96 13.98
C MET A 578 8.58 -6.57 12.71
N ASP A 579 7.62 -7.49 12.82
CA ASP A 579 6.93 -8.01 11.64
C ASP A 579 6.23 -6.91 10.86
N ARG A 580 5.53 -6.02 11.58
CA ARG A 580 4.81 -4.90 10.96
C ARG A 580 5.76 -3.89 10.32
N ILE A 581 6.91 -3.65 10.94
CA ILE A 581 7.95 -2.79 10.37
C ILE A 581 8.50 -3.42 9.09
N VAL A 582 8.80 -4.71 9.11
CA VAL A 582 9.24 -5.44 7.90
C VAL A 582 8.16 -5.42 6.81
N GLU A 583 6.89 -5.57 7.17
CA GLU A 583 5.78 -5.47 6.23
C GLU A 583 5.70 -4.08 5.58
N ALA A 584 5.80 -3.02 6.37
CA ALA A 584 5.82 -1.65 5.87
C ALA A 584 7.05 -1.40 4.96
N VAL A 585 8.22 -1.95 5.31
CA VAL A 585 9.42 -1.85 4.48
C VAL A 585 9.27 -2.63 3.18
N ALA A 586 8.66 -3.82 3.20
CA ALA A 586 8.39 -4.58 1.99
C ALA A 586 7.42 -3.85 1.05
N GLY A 587 6.40 -3.19 1.61
CA GLY A 587 5.51 -2.28 0.88
C GLY A 587 6.27 -1.13 0.22
N ALA A 588 7.09 -0.42 0.99
CA ALA A 588 7.86 0.72 0.50
C ALA A 588 8.96 0.34 -0.51
N ALA A 589 9.54 -0.87 -0.37
CA ALA A 589 10.51 -1.40 -1.32
C ALA A 589 9.87 -1.95 -2.61
N SER A 590 8.54 -2.12 -2.63
CA SER A 590 7.82 -2.60 -3.80
C SER A 590 7.89 -1.61 -4.96
N ARG A 591 7.95 -2.15 -6.18
CA ARG A 591 7.88 -1.37 -7.42
C ARG A 591 6.46 -1.23 -7.96
N PHE A 592 5.54 -2.05 -7.46
CA PHE A 592 4.14 -2.11 -7.90
C PHE A 592 3.34 -1.07 -7.12
N VAL A 593 3.66 0.20 -7.33
CA VAL A 593 3.05 1.37 -6.67
C VAL A 593 1.93 1.88 -7.57
N PHE A 594 0.71 1.93 -7.05
CA PHE A 594 -0.45 2.38 -7.79
C PHE A 594 -0.41 3.89 -8.04
N THR A 595 -0.95 4.30 -9.20
CA THR A 595 -1.13 5.70 -9.55
C THR A 595 -2.29 6.37 -8.78
N GLN A 596 -3.27 5.57 -8.35
CA GLN A 596 -4.38 6.00 -7.50
C GLN A 596 -4.52 5.06 -6.31
N THR A 597 -5.17 5.50 -5.23
CA THR A 597 -5.38 4.62 -4.08
C THR A 597 -6.56 3.68 -4.35
N PRO A 598 -6.35 2.35 -4.41
CA PRO A 598 -7.42 1.39 -4.59
C PRO A 598 -8.29 1.30 -3.35
N ILE A 599 -9.57 0.97 -3.50
CA ILE A 599 -10.36 0.34 -2.44
C ILE A 599 -9.77 -1.06 -2.25
N SER A 600 -9.00 -1.27 -1.17
CA SER A 600 -8.06 -2.40 -1.08
C SER A 600 -8.73 -3.78 -1.21
N ALA A 601 -9.95 -3.92 -0.72
CA ALA A 601 -10.75 -5.14 -0.81
C ALA A 601 -11.10 -5.56 -2.26
N THR A 602 -10.96 -4.64 -3.22
CA THR A 602 -11.34 -4.85 -4.63
C THR A 602 -10.17 -5.20 -5.55
N ILE A 603 -8.94 -5.22 -5.01
CA ILE A 603 -7.75 -5.48 -5.82
C ILE A 603 -7.77 -6.92 -6.34
N ARG A 604 -7.57 -7.09 -7.64
CA ARG A 604 -7.35 -8.36 -8.33
C ARG A 604 -6.04 -8.30 -9.08
N VAL A 605 -5.22 -9.34 -8.95
CA VAL A 605 -3.85 -9.39 -9.51
C VAL A 605 -3.71 -10.62 -10.39
N ARG A 606 -3.11 -10.45 -11.57
CA ARG A 606 -2.58 -11.52 -12.41
C ARG A 606 -1.08 -11.34 -12.61
N VAL A 607 -0.36 -12.45 -12.65
CA VAL A 607 1.07 -12.49 -12.99
C VAL A 607 1.25 -13.49 -14.11
N ASP A 608 1.79 -13.04 -15.25
CA ASP A 608 1.95 -13.85 -16.47
C ASP A 608 0.65 -14.60 -16.83
N GLY A 609 -0.49 -13.88 -16.83
CA GLY A 609 -1.83 -14.42 -17.09
C GLY A 609 -2.46 -15.26 -15.95
N VAL A 610 -1.75 -15.54 -14.86
CA VAL A 610 -2.24 -16.39 -13.76
C VAL A 610 -2.84 -15.56 -12.63
N ASP A 611 -4.09 -15.85 -12.23
CA ASP A 611 -4.73 -15.26 -11.05
C ASP A 611 -3.89 -15.49 -9.79
N VAL A 612 -3.51 -14.39 -9.14
CA VAL A 612 -2.80 -14.42 -7.87
C VAL A 612 -3.79 -14.22 -6.74
N PRO A 613 -3.90 -15.17 -5.80
CA PRO A 613 -4.78 -14.99 -4.64
C PRO A 613 -4.24 -13.90 -3.72
N ARG A 614 -5.13 -13.16 -3.08
CA ARG A 614 -4.75 -12.30 -1.97
C ARG A 614 -4.41 -13.18 -0.76
N SER A 615 -3.14 -13.22 -0.35
CA SER A 615 -2.65 -14.12 0.69
C SER A 615 -1.36 -13.63 1.32
N ARG A 616 -1.25 -13.74 2.64
CA ARG A 616 -0.01 -13.48 3.38
C ARG A 616 0.97 -14.66 3.39
N ALA A 617 0.52 -15.86 2.96
CA ALA A 617 1.37 -17.05 2.89
C ALA A 617 2.01 -17.23 1.50
N ASP A 618 1.21 -17.15 0.43
CA ASP A 618 1.66 -17.36 -0.95
C ASP A 618 0.67 -16.68 -1.92
N GLY A 619 1.00 -15.47 -2.38
CA GLY A 619 0.06 -14.60 -3.08
C GLY A 619 0.47 -13.13 -3.00
N PHE A 620 -0.48 -12.21 -3.07
CA PHE A 620 -0.24 -10.77 -2.88
C PHE A 620 -0.95 -10.22 -1.63
N ASP A 621 -0.46 -9.10 -1.10
CA ASP A 621 -1.21 -8.24 -0.17
C ASP A 621 -0.90 -6.75 -0.48
N TYR A 622 -1.71 -5.85 0.06
CA TYR A 622 -1.64 -4.41 -0.19
C TYR A 622 -1.11 -3.65 1.03
N ASP A 623 -0.12 -2.78 0.83
CA ASP A 623 0.35 -1.84 1.83
C ASP A 623 -0.22 -0.43 1.55
N GLY A 624 -1.20 -0.04 2.36
CA GLY A 624 -1.90 1.24 2.19
C GLY A 624 -1.06 2.48 2.49
N ALA A 625 0.09 2.35 3.14
CA ALA A 625 0.95 3.49 3.42
C ALA A 625 1.89 3.82 2.25
N SER A 626 2.32 2.79 1.50
CA SER A 626 3.17 2.92 0.32
C SER A 626 2.35 2.92 -0.98
N ASN A 627 1.02 2.74 -0.89
CA ASN A 627 0.11 2.58 -2.02
C ASN A 627 0.60 1.51 -3.01
N SER A 628 1.03 0.36 -2.50
CA SER A 628 1.70 -0.67 -3.30
C SER A 628 1.24 -2.09 -2.95
N ILE A 629 1.43 -3.04 -3.87
CA ILE A 629 1.26 -4.47 -3.57
C ILE A 629 2.60 -5.15 -3.30
N VAL A 630 2.59 -6.16 -2.44
CA VAL A 630 3.74 -6.98 -2.08
C VAL A 630 3.42 -8.45 -2.35
N PHE A 631 4.31 -9.15 -3.04
CA PHE A 631 4.19 -10.58 -3.28
C PHE A 631 4.85 -11.39 -2.15
N ARG A 632 4.15 -12.43 -1.70
CA ARG A 632 4.54 -13.36 -0.64
C ARG A 632 4.68 -14.76 -1.20
N GLY A 633 5.54 -15.55 -0.60
CA GLY A 633 5.78 -16.93 -1.04
C GLY A 633 6.54 -16.97 -2.36
N ARG A 634 6.46 -18.11 -3.06
CA ARG A 634 7.29 -18.39 -4.24
C ARG A 634 6.47 -18.73 -5.48
N THR A 635 5.20 -19.10 -5.33
CA THR A 635 4.41 -19.65 -6.44
C THR A 635 4.02 -18.55 -7.42
N PHE A 636 3.64 -17.39 -6.91
CA PHE A 636 3.13 -16.26 -7.69
C PHE A 636 4.06 -15.04 -7.68
N ARG A 637 5.28 -15.19 -7.15
CA ARG A 637 6.22 -14.08 -7.08
C ARG A 637 6.70 -13.75 -8.50
N PRO A 638 6.50 -12.51 -8.99
CA PRO A 638 6.99 -12.11 -10.30
C PRO A 638 8.50 -12.25 -10.36
N THR A 639 9.01 -12.68 -11.51
CA THR A 639 10.44 -12.69 -11.80
C THR A 639 10.77 -11.54 -12.75
N ILE A 640 12.05 -11.17 -12.88
CA ILE A 640 12.43 -10.12 -13.84
C ILE A 640 11.94 -10.50 -15.24
N GLY A 641 11.14 -9.63 -15.84
CA GLY A 641 10.45 -9.82 -17.11
C GLY A 641 9.01 -10.31 -17.01
N SER A 642 8.53 -10.73 -15.84
CA SER A 642 7.13 -11.10 -15.62
C SER A 642 6.22 -9.89 -15.74
N GLU A 643 5.09 -10.08 -16.39
CA GLU A 643 3.99 -9.13 -16.44
C GLU A 643 3.15 -9.23 -15.15
N VAL A 644 2.81 -8.08 -14.60
CA VAL A 644 1.92 -7.94 -13.45
C VAL A 644 0.77 -7.02 -13.84
N VAL A 645 -0.43 -7.57 -13.91
CA VAL A 645 -1.65 -6.82 -14.23
C VAL A 645 -2.55 -6.75 -13.01
N VAL A 646 -3.03 -5.56 -12.69
CA VAL A 646 -3.83 -5.32 -11.49
C VAL A 646 -5.02 -4.45 -11.81
N SER A 647 -6.21 -4.93 -11.44
CA SER A 647 -7.44 -4.16 -11.52
C SER A 647 -8.00 -3.90 -10.12
N TYR A 648 -8.65 -2.74 -9.96
CA TYR A 648 -9.19 -2.32 -8.68
C TYR A 648 -10.22 -1.21 -8.84
N ARG A 649 -11.09 -1.07 -7.84
CA ARG A 649 -12.03 0.07 -7.74
C ARG A 649 -11.38 1.24 -7.03
N VAL A 650 -11.79 2.44 -7.42
CA VAL A 650 -11.45 3.70 -6.75
C VAL A 650 -12.71 4.51 -6.49
N TRP A 651 -12.61 5.52 -5.63
CA TRP A 651 -13.68 6.50 -5.48
C TRP A 651 -13.62 7.53 -6.62
N GLY A 652 -14.60 7.48 -7.52
CA GLY A 652 -14.70 8.35 -8.68
C GLY A 652 -14.82 9.83 -8.33
N SER A 653 -14.44 10.71 -9.27
CA SER A 653 -14.40 12.16 -9.04
C SER A 653 -15.78 12.85 -8.96
N GLY A 654 -16.85 12.17 -9.39
CA GLY A 654 -18.23 12.65 -9.32
C GLY A 654 -18.81 12.72 -7.89
N VAL A 655 -19.84 13.54 -7.73
CA VAL A 655 -20.77 13.51 -6.57
C VAL A 655 -22.16 13.59 -7.19
N MET A 656 -23.03 12.62 -6.88
CA MET A 656 -24.43 12.65 -7.34
C MET A 656 -25.22 13.86 -6.81
#